data_AF-A0A0L1J5Z6-F1
#
_entry.id   AF-A0A0L1J5Z6-F1
#
_cell.length_a   1.000
_cell.length_b   1.000
_cell.length_c   1.000
_cell.angle_alpha   90.00
_cell.angle_beta   90.00
_cell.angle_gamma   90.00
#
_symmetry.space_group_name_H-M   'P 1'
#
loop_
_entity.id
_entity.type
_entity.pdbx_description
1 polymer ?
#
loop_
_entity_poly.entity_id
_entity_poly.type
_entity_poly.pdbx_seq_one_letter_code
_entity_poly.pdbx_strand_id
1 'polypeptide(L)'
;MASANPTQIFADDVIEEKGENARLSAFVGAIAVGDLVKSTLGPKGMDKILQSASTGEILVTNDGATILKAIALDNAAAKVLVNISKVQDDEVGDGTTSVTVLAAELLREAEKLVNRKIHPQTIIEGYRIASRAALDALEKAAVDRSADMESFRKDLHAIARTTLSSKVLAQDREHFATLACDAVLRLKGSTDLSHIQIIKKAGGKLSDSYLDEGFILDKKMGVNQPKRLENVNILVANTAMDTDKVKIFGARVKVESTGKLAELEKAEREKMKAKVDRIKAHGINCFVNRQLIYNWPEQLFTEAGIMSIEHADFDGVERLALVTGGEIASTFDHPEQVKLGHCDVIEEVIIGEDTLIKFSGVAAGQACTIVLRGATEQLLDEAERSLHDALAVLSQTVKDPRVTLGGGCAEMVMSKAVEQAAQNTTGKKQLAVDSFALALKQLPTILADNAGLDSSDLVTRLRQAINNGMTSSGLDLLTPGGGIADMRELGVVESYKLKKAVVSSASEASELLLRVDNIIRSAPRRREPSFFYTLVKVRLCFYRLKKKGMPMLPWNLVLGNLPVLARFMRKVPKDAQEAMSFALLASESGLDTCFYMDTWPFGFSTLVVTSPDLAVQACQTYDLVKPDALAAFITPMTGGPTLFDRNGAEWKRGRELFSHGFSMRSVMGYVPYILQEVEVYVDVLRDLAKTGDTFLLDEITCRYVMDIIGNVAMNTRFISQRKFHPIAAAMRDTIDRECQIETGNHFSRVNPVRLFKQWYNGRTMNHYIGIELEKRYQVWKQQGATSSSTSKSIMDLVIAEYMKTRQVAESTLDPKFKAWATTQIRLFLFVGHDSTAVTIMYCLYLLSKHPAALAKIRAEHDKIFGTDLSDAPNLLRQRPELINQLPYTLAVVKETLRLFPPANGLRDGRSNVSLRDHQTGTTYPTAGFAIWIVHSAIHRSAHTWPDPHVFIPDRWLVEPGHPLYPPPGAWRPFEHGSRDCIGQTLALLDIRVTLLMTVREFDFKDQYAKWDQRHPAHGLNTIFGERAYMIQAGSGRPAQGLPCQVSFNRGFQPETGKGMEHQPE
;
A
#
# COMPACT_ATOMS: atom_id res chain seq x y z
N MET A 1 -3.23 41.94 32.59
CA MET A 1 -3.57 40.54 32.91
C MET A 1 -3.74 39.79 31.61
N ALA A 2 -2.76 38.97 31.23
CA ALA A 2 -2.83 38.16 30.01
C ALA A 2 -3.74 36.95 30.28
N SER A 3 -4.86 36.86 29.56
CA SER A 3 -5.68 35.65 29.54
C SER A 3 -4.87 34.52 28.91
N ALA A 4 -4.57 33.49 29.70
CA ALA A 4 -3.99 32.25 29.19
C ALA A 4 -4.96 31.63 28.18
N ASN A 5 -4.64 31.72 26.90
CA ASN A 5 -5.30 30.90 25.89
C ASN A 5 -4.94 29.44 26.17
N PRO A 6 -5.91 28.51 26.22
CA PRO A 6 -5.62 27.10 26.43
C PRO A 6 -4.68 26.60 25.31
N THR A 7 -3.57 25.99 25.71
CA THR A 7 -2.62 25.37 24.79
C THR A 7 -3.30 24.18 24.13
N GLN A 8 -3.61 24.29 22.84
CA GLN A 8 -4.19 23.20 22.06
C GLN A 8 -3.11 22.12 21.84
N ILE A 9 -3.26 20.96 22.50
CA ILE A 9 -2.29 19.85 22.43
C ILE A 9 -2.47 19.03 21.16
N PHE A 10 -3.71 18.80 20.72
CA PHE A 10 -4.02 17.97 19.55
C PHE A 10 -4.35 18.81 18.31
N ALA A 11 -4.10 18.25 17.13
CA ALA A 11 -4.48 18.85 15.86
C ALA A 11 -6.01 19.06 15.76
N ASP A 12 -6.43 19.95 14.86
CA ASP A 12 -7.85 20.16 14.56
C ASP A 12 -8.52 18.83 14.15
N ASP A 13 -9.80 18.68 14.53
CA ASP A 13 -10.64 17.48 14.31
C ASP A 13 -10.25 16.21 15.12
N VAL A 14 -9.33 16.32 16.09
CA VAL A 14 -9.10 15.26 17.10
C VAL A 14 -10.13 15.38 18.23
N ILE A 15 -10.79 14.27 18.57
CA ILE A 15 -11.78 14.20 19.66
C ILE A 15 -11.16 13.45 20.84
N GLU A 16 -11.21 14.05 22.02
CA GLU A 16 -10.77 13.42 23.27
C GLU A 16 -11.93 13.37 24.27
N GLU A 17 -12.32 12.17 24.69
CA GLU A 17 -13.32 11.92 25.73
C GLU A 17 -12.60 11.41 26.99
N LYS A 18 -12.65 12.15 28.10
CA LYS A 18 -11.96 11.81 29.37
C LYS A 18 -12.90 11.38 30.49
N GLY A 19 -12.39 10.51 31.36
CA GLY A 19 -12.96 10.16 32.64
C GLY A 19 -14.36 9.58 32.53
N GLU A 20 -15.35 10.31 33.06
CA GLU A 20 -16.75 9.87 33.06
C GLU A 20 -17.34 9.82 31.64
N ASN A 21 -16.98 10.76 30.77
CA ASN A 21 -17.47 10.79 29.38
C ASN A 21 -16.94 9.60 28.57
N ALA A 22 -15.67 9.23 28.76
CA ALA A 22 -15.07 8.05 28.13
C ALA A 22 -15.80 6.76 28.53
N ARG A 23 -16.10 6.63 29.83
CA ARG A 23 -16.83 5.49 30.37
C ARG A 23 -18.27 5.43 29.89
N LEU A 24 -18.97 6.56 29.89
CA LEU A 24 -20.33 6.65 29.36
C LEU A 24 -20.37 6.26 27.87
N SER A 25 -19.43 6.79 27.08
CA SER A 25 -19.26 6.45 25.66
C SER A 25 -19.01 4.94 25.47
N ALA A 26 -18.19 4.33 26.32
CA ALA A 26 -17.94 2.89 26.29
C ALA A 26 -19.18 2.06 26.63
N PHE A 27 -19.91 2.40 27.70
CA PHE A 27 -21.13 1.72 28.10
C PHE A 27 -22.22 1.83 27.04
N VAL A 28 -22.49 3.05 26.55
CA VAL A 28 -23.48 3.29 25.49
C VAL A 28 -23.16 2.47 24.24
N GLY A 29 -21.89 2.44 23.83
CA GLY A 29 -21.46 1.66 22.66
C GLY A 29 -21.71 0.16 22.81
N ALA A 30 -21.31 -0.41 23.95
CA ALA A 30 -21.49 -1.84 24.21
C ALA A 30 -22.97 -2.23 24.40
N ILE A 31 -23.72 -1.43 25.15
CA ILE A 31 -25.14 -1.64 25.41
C ILE A 31 -25.95 -1.57 24.12
N ALA A 32 -25.70 -0.56 23.27
CA ALA A 32 -26.40 -0.43 21.99
C ALA A 32 -26.16 -1.63 21.07
N VAL A 33 -24.94 -2.16 21.04
CA VAL A 33 -24.60 -3.37 20.27
C VAL A 33 -25.29 -4.61 20.85
N GLY A 34 -25.31 -4.76 22.17
CA GLY A 34 -26.03 -5.85 22.83
C GLY A 34 -27.54 -5.80 22.52
N ASP A 35 -28.17 -4.64 22.74
CA ASP A 35 -29.60 -4.43 22.51
C ASP A 35 -30.01 -4.66 21.05
N LEU A 36 -29.14 -4.37 20.09
CA LEU A 36 -29.36 -4.64 18.68
C LEU A 36 -29.55 -6.14 18.38
N VAL A 37 -28.74 -7.00 19.00
CA VAL A 37 -28.75 -8.46 18.74
C VAL A 37 -29.63 -9.23 19.72
N LYS A 38 -30.12 -8.62 20.82
CA LYS A 38 -30.99 -9.30 21.80
C LYS A 38 -32.18 -10.03 21.19
N SER A 39 -32.81 -9.46 20.17
CA SER A 39 -34.00 -10.07 19.56
C SER A 39 -33.70 -11.32 18.74
N THR A 40 -32.43 -11.63 18.44
CA THR A 40 -32.07 -12.86 17.71
C THR A 40 -31.90 -14.06 18.65
N LEU A 41 -31.81 -13.82 19.96
CA LEU A 41 -31.53 -14.86 20.95
C LEU A 41 -32.76 -15.75 21.22
N GLY A 42 -32.58 -17.07 21.11
CA GLY A 42 -33.56 -18.08 21.53
C GLY A 42 -34.41 -18.66 20.40
N PRO A 43 -35.18 -19.73 20.68
CA PRO A 43 -35.93 -20.47 19.67
C PRO A 43 -37.10 -19.68 19.03
N LYS A 44 -37.48 -18.55 19.65
CA LYS A 44 -38.46 -17.59 19.12
C LYS A 44 -37.79 -16.26 18.75
N GLY A 45 -36.47 -16.28 18.55
CA GLY A 45 -35.71 -15.14 18.07
C GLY A 45 -36.12 -14.74 16.65
N MET A 46 -35.86 -13.48 16.30
CA MET A 46 -36.24 -12.86 15.04
C MET A 46 -34.98 -12.46 14.25
N ASP A 47 -35.03 -12.64 12.93
CA ASP A 47 -33.92 -12.31 12.02
C ASP A 47 -33.82 -10.80 11.75
N LYS A 48 -32.63 -10.37 11.31
CA LYS A 48 -32.35 -9.00 10.87
C LYS A 48 -32.15 -8.94 9.37
N ILE A 49 -32.70 -7.89 8.75
CA ILE A 49 -32.45 -7.55 7.34
C ILE A 49 -31.38 -6.45 7.30
N LEU A 50 -30.30 -6.71 6.57
CA LEU A 50 -29.15 -5.84 6.40
C LEU A 50 -29.02 -5.51 4.92
N GLN A 51 -28.88 -4.22 4.59
CA GLN A 51 -28.71 -3.78 3.21
C GLN A 51 -27.44 -2.94 3.07
N SER A 52 -26.56 -3.38 2.17
CA SER A 52 -25.33 -2.67 1.86
C SER A 52 -25.62 -1.45 0.98
N ALA A 53 -25.26 -0.25 1.45
CA ALA A 53 -25.43 0.97 0.66
C ALA A 53 -24.53 1.01 -0.59
N SER A 54 -23.43 0.25 -0.61
CA SER A 54 -22.48 0.24 -1.73
C SER A 54 -22.83 -0.76 -2.82
N THR A 55 -23.38 -1.93 -2.47
CA THR A 55 -23.71 -3.00 -3.43
C THR A 55 -25.20 -3.16 -3.67
N GLY A 56 -26.05 -2.64 -2.78
CA GLY A 56 -27.50 -2.83 -2.79
C GLY A 56 -27.94 -4.23 -2.33
N GLU A 57 -27.00 -5.11 -2.00
CA GLU A 57 -27.22 -6.49 -1.60
C GLU A 57 -27.96 -6.57 -0.26
N ILE A 58 -28.96 -7.46 -0.20
CA ILE A 58 -29.82 -7.67 0.96
C ILE A 58 -29.46 -9.02 1.59
N LEU A 59 -29.13 -8.98 2.87
CA LEU A 59 -28.78 -10.12 3.69
C LEU A 59 -29.80 -10.25 4.82
N VAL A 60 -30.40 -11.44 4.97
CA VAL A 60 -31.27 -11.77 6.11
C VAL A 60 -30.54 -12.77 6.98
N THR A 61 -30.39 -12.49 8.27
CA THR A 61 -29.64 -13.39 9.16
C THR A 61 -30.04 -13.31 10.63
N ASN A 62 -29.90 -14.44 11.32
CA ASN A 62 -30.04 -14.56 12.78
C ASN A 62 -28.68 -14.45 13.50
N ASP A 63 -27.58 -14.77 12.82
CA ASP A 63 -26.26 -14.87 13.41
C ASP A 63 -25.72 -13.50 13.86
N GLY A 64 -25.46 -13.40 15.17
CA GLY A 64 -24.95 -12.20 15.79
C GLY A 64 -23.60 -11.76 15.22
N ALA A 65 -22.71 -12.68 14.84
CA ALA A 65 -21.41 -12.32 14.28
C ALA A 65 -21.57 -11.67 12.90
N THR A 66 -22.40 -12.25 12.04
CA THR A 66 -22.71 -11.72 10.71
C THR A 66 -23.37 -10.35 10.79
N ILE A 67 -24.33 -10.16 11.69
CA ILE A 67 -24.99 -8.85 11.92
C ILE A 67 -23.96 -7.78 12.29
N LEU A 68 -23.10 -8.08 13.26
CA LEU A 68 -22.14 -7.12 13.78
C LEU A 68 -20.99 -6.83 12.82
N LYS A 69 -20.59 -7.80 11.98
CA LYS A 69 -19.59 -7.61 10.90
C LYS A 69 -20.12 -6.68 9.79
N ALA A 70 -21.41 -6.72 9.50
CA ALA A 70 -22.01 -5.94 8.40
C ALA A 70 -22.32 -4.47 8.78
N ILE A 71 -22.50 -4.16 10.07
CA ILE A 71 -22.92 -2.84 10.50
C ILE A 71 -21.72 -1.91 10.70
N ALA A 72 -21.81 -0.70 10.12
CA ALA A 72 -20.80 0.33 10.30
C ALA A 72 -20.92 0.96 11.70
N LEU A 73 -19.94 0.69 12.57
CA LEU A 73 -19.86 1.22 13.93
C LEU A 73 -18.65 2.14 14.08
N ASP A 74 -18.85 3.32 14.68
CA ASP A 74 -17.76 4.27 14.98
C ASP A 74 -17.25 4.15 16.42
N ASN A 75 -18.10 3.70 17.34
CA ASN A 75 -17.75 3.60 18.77
C ASN A 75 -16.71 2.49 18.99
N ALA A 76 -15.64 2.81 19.73
CA ALA A 76 -14.53 1.88 19.96
C ALA A 76 -14.94 0.67 20.83
N ALA A 77 -15.79 0.88 21.84
CA ALA A 77 -16.28 -0.20 22.70
C ALA A 77 -17.22 -1.14 21.95
N ALA A 78 -18.06 -0.59 21.07
CA ALA A 78 -18.90 -1.39 20.16
C ALA A 78 -18.06 -2.34 19.29
N LYS A 79 -16.93 -1.86 18.74
CA LYS A 79 -16.00 -2.69 17.96
C LYS A 79 -15.34 -3.81 18.76
N VAL A 80 -15.10 -3.60 20.06
CA VAL A 80 -14.59 -4.67 20.94
C VAL A 80 -15.60 -5.81 20.99
N LEU A 81 -16.90 -5.52 21.17
CA LEU A 81 -17.95 -6.55 21.17
C LEU A 81 -18.06 -7.27 19.81
N VAL A 82 -17.95 -6.53 18.69
CA VAL A 82 -17.93 -7.14 17.34
C VAL A 82 -16.78 -8.14 17.20
N ASN A 83 -15.58 -7.78 17.65
CA ASN A 83 -14.43 -8.68 17.60
C ASN A 83 -14.61 -9.91 18.48
N ILE A 84 -15.25 -9.78 19.63
CA ILE A 84 -15.49 -10.90 20.55
C ILE A 84 -16.54 -11.85 20.00
N SER A 85 -17.60 -11.32 19.37
CA SER A 85 -18.56 -12.13 18.61
C SER A 85 -17.87 -12.92 17.50
N LYS A 86 -16.91 -12.31 16.78
CA LYS A 86 -16.08 -13.00 15.79
C LYS A 86 -15.17 -14.08 16.42
N VAL A 87 -14.54 -13.81 17.56
CA VAL A 87 -13.68 -14.83 18.22
C VAL A 87 -14.52 -16.05 18.65
N GLN A 88 -15.74 -15.83 19.12
CA GLN A 88 -16.67 -16.89 19.48
C GLN A 88 -17.08 -17.73 18.25
N ASP A 89 -17.33 -17.06 17.13
CA ASP A 89 -17.59 -17.67 15.82
C ASP A 89 -16.40 -18.53 15.35
N ASP A 90 -15.17 -18.00 15.43
CA ASP A 90 -13.96 -18.71 14.99
C ASP A 90 -13.61 -19.93 15.90
N GLU A 91 -13.81 -19.84 17.22
CA GLU A 91 -13.39 -20.88 18.19
C GLU A 91 -14.44 -21.99 18.43
N VAL A 92 -15.72 -21.65 18.30
CA VAL A 92 -16.84 -22.56 18.59
C VAL A 92 -17.86 -22.61 17.45
N GLY A 93 -18.11 -21.49 16.78
CA GLY A 93 -19.08 -21.37 15.67
C GLY A 93 -20.54 -21.19 16.09
N ASP A 94 -20.81 -21.02 17.38
CA ASP A 94 -22.15 -20.70 17.89
C ASP A 94 -22.02 -19.89 19.19
N GLY A 95 -23.13 -19.32 19.66
CA GLY A 95 -23.18 -18.47 20.85
C GLY A 95 -22.69 -17.05 20.59
N THR A 96 -22.59 -16.64 19.33
CA THR A 96 -22.17 -15.30 18.86
C THR A 96 -23.07 -14.19 19.43
N THR A 97 -24.38 -14.44 19.47
CA THR A 97 -25.35 -13.56 20.13
C THR A 97 -25.22 -13.60 21.65
N SER A 98 -25.13 -14.79 22.24
CA SER A 98 -25.07 -14.97 23.70
C SER A 98 -23.86 -14.28 24.33
N VAL A 99 -22.68 -14.36 23.70
CA VAL A 99 -21.47 -13.68 24.20
C VAL A 99 -21.61 -12.17 24.17
N THR A 100 -22.21 -11.63 23.09
CA THR A 100 -22.40 -10.19 22.93
C THR A 100 -23.41 -9.65 23.95
N VAL A 101 -24.54 -10.36 24.12
CA VAL A 101 -25.58 -9.99 25.08
C VAL A 101 -25.05 -10.07 26.52
N LEU A 102 -24.37 -11.14 26.89
CA LEU A 102 -23.80 -11.27 28.24
C LEU A 102 -22.75 -10.19 28.53
N ALA A 103 -21.86 -9.89 27.57
CA ALA A 103 -20.87 -8.83 27.72
C ALA A 103 -21.52 -7.46 27.91
N ALA A 104 -22.59 -7.17 27.17
CA ALA A 104 -23.35 -5.93 27.28
C ALA A 104 -24.09 -5.84 28.62
N GLU A 105 -24.70 -6.93 29.11
CA GLU A 105 -25.41 -6.94 30.39
C GLU A 105 -24.47 -6.83 31.59
N LEU A 106 -23.28 -7.44 31.51
CA LEU A 106 -22.22 -7.20 32.50
C LEU A 106 -21.81 -5.72 32.55
N LEU A 107 -21.67 -5.08 31.39
CA LEU A 107 -21.34 -3.65 31.33
C LEU A 107 -22.48 -2.75 31.81
N ARG A 108 -23.74 -3.13 31.57
CA ARG A 108 -24.93 -2.45 32.08
C ARG A 108 -25.00 -2.51 33.60
N GLU A 109 -24.72 -3.66 34.19
CA GLU A 109 -24.64 -3.79 35.65
C GLU A 109 -23.45 -3.04 36.23
N ALA A 110 -22.30 -3.05 35.55
CA ALA A 110 -21.15 -2.28 35.96
C ALA A 110 -21.40 -0.76 35.92
N GLU A 111 -22.14 -0.25 34.93
CA GLU A 111 -22.55 1.17 34.85
C GLU A 111 -23.30 1.58 36.13
N LYS A 112 -24.26 0.77 36.60
CA LYS A 112 -24.99 1.03 37.85
C LYS A 112 -24.05 1.12 39.05
N LEU A 113 -23.03 0.27 39.13
CA LEU A 113 -22.05 0.28 40.22
C LEU A 113 -21.10 1.49 40.14
N VAL A 114 -20.67 1.87 38.94
CA VAL A 114 -19.84 3.07 38.70
C VAL A 114 -20.63 4.33 39.09
N ASN A 115 -21.90 4.41 38.73
CA ASN A 115 -22.80 5.52 39.12
C ASN A 115 -22.97 5.61 40.64
N ARG A 116 -22.93 4.47 41.35
CA ARG A 116 -22.87 4.40 42.82
C ARG A 116 -21.48 4.70 43.41
N LYS A 117 -20.55 5.24 42.61
CA LYS A 117 -19.19 5.64 42.99
C LYS A 117 -18.31 4.46 43.47
N ILE A 118 -18.52 3.27 42.92
CA ILE A 118 -17.60 2.14 43.08
C ILE A 118 -16.52 2.23 42.00
N HIS A 119 -15.25 2.08 42.40
CA HIS A 119 -14.13 2.19 41.47
C HIS A 119 -14.14 1.02 40.45
N PRO A 120 -13.95 1.27 39.14
CA PRO A 120 -13.98 0.22 38.12
C PRO A 120 -13.04 -0.96 38.40
N GLN A 121 -11.84 -0.68 38.94
CA GLN A 121 -10.90 -1.74 39.34
C GLN A 121 -11.47 -2.69 40.41
N THR A 122 -12.27 -2.19 41.35
CA THR A 122 -12.93 -3.03 42.36
C THR A 122 -14.03 -3.89 41.74
N ILE A 123 -14.73 -3.37 40.71
CA ILE A 123 -15.73 -4.12 39.94
C ILE A 123 -15.04 -5.27 39.19
N ILE A 124 -13.93 -4.98 38.51
CA ILE A 124 -13.12 -5.99 37.80
C ILE A 124 -12.68 -7.11 38.75
N GLU A 125 -12.17 -6.77 39.93
CA GLU A 125 -11.79 -7.78 40.93
C GLU A 125 -12.96 -8.66 41.35
N GLY A 126 -14.16 -8.09 41.52
CA GLY A 126 -15.38 -8.86 41.78
C GLY A 126 -15.79 -9.74 40.60
N TYR A 127 -15.74 -9.24 39.37
CA TYR A 127 -16.07 -10.00 38.15
C TYR A 127 -15.13 -11.18 37.93
N ARG A 128 -13.83 -11.03 38.26
CA ARG A 128 -12.88 -12.16 38.22
C ARG A 128 -13.22 -13.27 39.22
N ILE A 129 -13.69 -12.92 40.42
CA ILE A 129 -14.15 -13.90 41.42
C ILE A 129 -15.42 -14.60 40.92
N ALA A 130 -16.39 -13.83 40.42
CA ALA A 130 -17.64 -14.33 39.88
C ALA A 130 -17.44 -15.26 38.68
N SER A 131 -16.63 -14.84 37.70
CA SER A 131 -16.34 -15.61 36.49
C SER A 131 -15.72 -16.97 36.82
N ARG A 132 -14.76 -17.03 37.76
CA ARG A 132 -14.20 -18.30 38.24
C ARG A 132 -15.26 -19.21 38.87
N ALA A 133 -16.07 -18.67 39.79
CA ALA A 133 -17.13 -19.44 40.44
C ALA A 133 -18.18 -19.96 39.44
N ALA A 134 -18.53 -19.17 38.43
CA ALA A 134 -19.43 -19.58 37.35
C ALA A 134 -18.83 -20.72 36.51
N LEU A 135 -17.58 -20.57 36.05
CA LEU A 135 -16.90 -21.59 35.26
C LEU A 135 -16.69 -22.91 36.02
N ASP A 136 -16.34 -22.83 37.31
CA ASP A 136 -16.20 -24.00 38.18
C ASP A 136 -17.53 -24.74 38.35
N ALA A 137 -18.64 -24.02 38.47
CA ALA A 137 -19.98 -24.61 38.57
C ALA A 137 -20.41 -25.25 37.24
N LEU A 138 -20.11 -24.60 36.12
CA LEU A 138 -20.37 -25.14 34.78
C LEU A 138 -19.61 -26.44 34.54
N GLU A 139 -18.33 -26.52 34.93
CA GLU A 139 -17.52 -27.74 34.79
C GLU A 139 -18.05 -28.88 35.65
N LYS A 140 -18.50 -28.60 36.89
CA LYS A 140 -19.11 -29.61 37.77
C LYS A 140 -20.47 -30.12 37.27
N ALA A 141 -21.22 -29.30 36.56
CA ALA A 141 -22.54 -29.65 36.01
C ALA A 141 -22.45 -30.37 34.66
N ALA A 142 -21.30 -30.29 33.97
CA ALA A 142 -21.10 -30.91 32.67
C ALA A 142 -21.06 -32.45 32.78
N VAL A 143 -21.59 -33.12 31.75
CA VAL A 143 -21.62 -34.59 31.66
C VAL A 143 -20.83 -35.04 30.44
N ASP A 144 -19.94 -36.01 30.61
CA ASP A 144 -19.21 -36.67 29.52
C ASP A 144 -19.83 -38.04 29.24
N ARG A 145 -20.15 -38.32 27.97
CA ARG A 145 -20.67 -39.61 27.51
C ARG A 145 -19.86 -40.23 26.38
N SER A 146 -18.60 -39.82 26.19
CA SER A 146 -17.71 -40.30 25.13
C SER A 146 -17.48 -41.83 25.13
N ALA A 147 -17.65 -42.50 26.27
CA ALA A 147 -17.49 -43.94 26.39
C ALA A 147 -18.59 -44.76 25.68
N ASP A 148 -19.78 -44.19 25.47
CA ASP A 148 -20.89 -44.84 24.78
C ASP A 148 -21.24 -44.08 23.50
N MET A 149 -20.83 -44.64 22.35
CA MET A 149 -21.02 -44.03 21.04
C MET A 149 -22.50 -43.84 20.67
N GLU A 150 -23.41 -44.68 21.16
CA GLU A 150 -24.85 -44.53 20.86
C GLU A 150 -25.44 -43.34 21.62
N SER A 151 -25.12 -43.23 22.91
CA SER A 151 -25.52 -42.08 23.73
C SER A 151 -24.84 -40.79 23.26
N PHE A 152 -23.56 -40.84 22.86
CA PHE A 152 -22.84 -39.69 22.33
C PHE A 152 -23.46 -39.18 21.01
N ARG A 153 -23.86 -40.10 20.12
CA ARG A 153 -24.58 -39.73 18.89
C ARG A 153 -25.93 -39.07 19.19
N LYS A 154 -26.66 -39.54 20.20
CA LYS A 154 -27.91 -38.91 20.66
C LYS A 154 -27.65 -37.49 21.22
N ASP A 155 -26.57 -37.30 21.96
CA ASP A 155 -26.17 -35.98 22.48
C ASP A 155 -25.77 -35.01 21.35
N LEU A 156 -25.01 -35.46 20.36
CA LEU A 156 -24.69 -34.66 19.17
C LEU A 156 -25.97 -34.22 18.43
N HIS A 157 -26.91 -35.14 18.24
CA HIS A 157 -28.19 -34.84 17.61
C HIS A 157 -29.01 -33.82 18.40
N ALA A 158 -29.08 -33.96 19.72
CA ALA A 158 -29.73 -33.01 20.61
C ALA A 158 -29.09 -31.60 20.58
N ILE A 159 -27.76 -31.53 20.49
CA ILE A 159 -27.02 -30.26 20.34
C ILE A 159 -27.37 -29.59 19.01
N ALA A 160 -27.29 -30.33 17.90
CA ALA A 160 -27.63 -29.82 16.58
C ALA A 160 -29.06 -29.29 16.54
N ARG A 161 -30.00 -30.04 17.13
CA ARG A 161 -31.42 -29.63 17.24
C ARG A 161 -31.59 -28.33 18.02
N THR A 162 -30.83 -28.16 19.09
CA THR A 162 -30.88 -26.98 19.95
C THR A 162 -30.31 -25.76 19.22
N THR A 163 -29.12 -25.88 18.60
CA THR A 163 -28.48 -24.78 17.84
C THR A 163 -29.31 -24.33 16.63
N LEU A 164 -30.01 -25.25 15.94
CA LEU A 164 -30.83 -24.91 14.78
C LEU A 164 -32.18 -24.26 15.14
N SER A 165 -32.57 -24.25 16.41
CA SER A 165 -33.94 -23.91 16.83
C SER A 165 -34.31 -22.43 16.71
N SER A 166 -33.34 -21.52 16.64
CA SER A 166 -33.57 -20.07 16.50
C SER A 166 -33.55 -19.58 15.05
N LYS A 167 -33.30 -20.47 14.09
CA LYS A 167 -32.94 -20.11 12.71
C LYS A 167 -34.02 -20.49 11.72
N VAL A 168 -33.83 -20.12 10.45
CA VAL A 168 -34.72 -20.52 9.33
C VAL A 168 -34.93 -22.04 9.26
N LEU A 169 -33.92 -22.82 9.66
CA LEU A 169 -33.96 -24.28 9.67
C LEU A 169 -34.79 -24.87 10.83
N ALA A 170 -35.36 -24.05 11.72
CA ALA A 170 -36.09 -24.52 12.90
C ALA A 170 -37.30 -25.41 12.56
N GLN A 171 -37.97 -25.15 11.44
CA GLN A 171 -39.13 -25.93 11.01
C GLN A 171 -38.76 -27.38 10.66
N ASP A 172 -37.64 -27.57 9.96
CA ASP A 172 -37.13 -28.88 9.50
C ASP A 172 -35.91 -29.32 10.33
N ARG A 173 -35.78 -28.85 11.58
CA ARG A 173 -34.58 -29.04 12.41
C ARG A 173 -34.19 -30.49 12.65
N GLU A 174 -35.16 -31.41 12.73
CA GLU A 174 -34.89 -32.84 12.93
C GLU A 174 -34.13 -33.45 11.73
N HIS A 175 -34.49 -33.01 10.52
CA HIS A 175 -33.82 -33.40 9.28
C HIS A 175 -32.39 -32.85 9.23
N PHE A 176 -32.23 -31.54 9.42
CA PHE A 176 -30.91 -30.90 9.40
C PHE A 176 -29.99 -31.30 10.55
N ALA A 177 -30.53 -31.62 11.74
CA ALA A 177 -29.76 -32.17 12.85
C ALA A 177 -29.15 -33.53 12.49
N THR A 178 -29.93 -34.38 11.81
CA THR A 178 -29.46 -35.69 11.33
C THR A 178 -28.37 -35.51 10.28
N LEU A 179 -28.58 -34.63 9.29
CA LEU A 179 -27.59 -34.31 8.26
C LEU A 179 -26.27 -33.80 8.86
N ALA A 180 -26.34 -32.86 9.81
CA ALA A 180 -25.15 -32.29 10.44
C ALA A 180 -24.38 -33.33 11.26
N CYS A 181 -25.08 -34.17 12.02
CA CYS A 181 -24.46 -35.24 12.80
C CYS A 181 -23.78 -36.27 11.91
N ASP A 182 -24.44 -36.70 10.84
CA ASP A 182 -23.87 -37.67 9.90
C ASP A 182 -22.66 -37.12 9.15
N ALA A 183 -22.71 -35.84 8.74
CA ALA A 183 -21.59 -35.18 8.09
C ALA A 183 -20.37 -35.08 9.02
N VAL A 184 -20.55 -34.68 10.29
CA VAL A 184 -19.44 -34.55 11.25
C VAL A 184 -18.86 -35.91 11.65
N LEU A 185 -19.70 -36.93 11.83
CA LEU A 185 -19.22 -38.28 12.15
C LEU A 185 -18.41 -38.91 11.01
N ARG A 186 -18.69 -38.55 9.74
CA ARG A 186 -17.90 -38.98 8.58
C ARG A 186 -16.47 -38.43 8.58
N LEU A 187 -16.22 -37.28 9.20
CA LEU A 187 -14.89 -36.69 9.30
C LEU A 187 -13.90 -37.50 10.16
N LYS A 188 -14.35 -38.53 10.88
CA LYS A 188 -13.52 -39.44 11.71
C LYS A 188 -12.55 -38.71 12.65
N GLY A 189 -13.01 -37.62 13.27
CA GLY A 189 -12.25 -36.85 14.27
C GLY A 189 -11.48 -35.64 13.72
N SER A 190 -11.49 -35.39 12.40
CA SER A 190 -11.04 -34.09 11.89
C SER A 190 -12.02 -32.99 12.33
N THR A 191 -11.49 -31.87 12.82
CA THR A 191 -12.27 -30.67 13.16
C THR A 191 -12.32 -29.66 12.02
N ASP A 192 -11.71 -29.97 10.87
CA ASP A 192 -11.72 -29.05 9.73
C ASP A 192 -13.03 -29.18 8.95
N LEU A 193 -13.85 -28.14 9.02
CA LEU A 193 -15.11 -28.03 8.30
C LEU A 193 -14.90 -27.82 6.79
N SER A 194 -13.69 -27.47 6.34
CA SER A 194 -13.37 -27.35 4.93
C SER A 194 -13.62 -28.67 4.17
N HIS A 195 -13.57 -29.81 4.86
CA HIS A 195 -13.86 -31.13 4.29
C HIS A 195 -15.35 -31.37 3.98
N ILE A 196 -16.25 -30.54 4.52
CA ILE A 196 -17.68 -30.58 4.23
C ILE A 196 -17.97 -29.51 3.18
N GLN A 197 -18.30 -29.93 1.97
CA GLN A 197 -18.71 -29.02 0.92
C GLN A 197 -20.21 -28.73 1.01
N ILE A 198 -20.59 -27.46 1.02
CA ILE A 198 -21.99 -27.05 0.94
C ILE A 198 -22.24 -26.50 -0.48
N ILE A 199 -23.17 -27.12 -1.21
CA ILE A 199 -23.61 -26.66 -2.54
C ILE A 199 -25.02 -26.13 -2.42
N LYS A 200 -25.21 -24.84 -2.70
CA LYS A 200 -26.53 -24.20 -2.73
C LYS A 200 -27.10 -24.23 -4.14
N LYS A 201 -28.31 -24.75 -4.33
CA LYS A 201 -29.03 -24.68 -5.61
C LYS A 201 -30.46 -24.20 -5.37
N ALA A 202 -30.83 -23.12 -6.08
CA ALA A 202 -32.16 -22.55 -6.00
C ALA A 202 -33.25 -23.50 -6.54
N GLY A 203 -34.45 -23.37 -5.99
CA GLY A 203 -35.63 -24.18 -6.29
C GLY A 203 -35.81 -25.36 -5.34
N GLY A 204 -37.06 -25.75 -5.10
CA GLY A 204 -37.45 -26.80 -4.16
C GLY A 204 -37.74 -26.28 -2.75
N LYS A 205 -37.97 -27.20 -1.81
CA LYS A 205 -38.14 -26.93 -0.37
C LYS A 205 -36.82 -27.13 0.38
N LEU A 206 -36.69 -26.54 1.56
CA LEU A 206 -35.53 -26.77 2.44
C LEU A 206 -35.39 -28.25 2.83
N SER A 207 -36.50 -28.95 3.04
CA SER A 207 -36.55 -30.39 3.30
C SER A 207 -36.05 -31.28 2.16
N ASP A 208 -35.93 -30.75 0.93
CA ASP A 208 -35.32 -31.48 -0.20
C ASP A 208 -33.78 -31.48 -0.15
N SER A 209 -33.18 -30.80 0.85
CA SER A 209 -31.74 -30.80 1.07
C SER A 209 -31.26 -32.16 1.58
N TYR A 210 -30.08 -32.61 1.18
CA TYR A 210 -29.56 -33.92 1.55
C TYR A 210 -28.04 -33.96 1.64
N LEU A 211 -27.53 -34.94 2.38
CA LEU A 211 -26.11 -35.31 2.46
C LEU A 211 -25.89 -36.45 1.47
N ASP A 212 -25.04 -36.23 0.46
CA ASP A 212 -24.73 -37.28 -0.51
C ASP A 212 -23.88 -38.38 0.15
N GLU A 213 -24.11 -39.65 -0.19
CA GLU A 213 -23.34 -40.78 0.35
C GLU A 213 -21.89 -40.82 -0.13
N GLY A 214 -21.59 -40.20 -1.28
CA GLY A 214 -20.23 -40.01 -1.75
C GLY A 214 -19.84 -38.54 -1.75
N PHE A 215 -19.56 -38.01 -2.93
CA PHE A 215 -19.09 -36.64 -3.09
C PHE A 215 -19.58 -36.04 -4.41
N ILE A 216 -20.01 -34.78 -4.37
CA ILE A 216 -20.47 -34.04 -5.55
C ILE A 216 -19.52 -32.88 -5.80
N LEU A 217 -19.02 -32.79 -7.04
CA LEU A 217 -18.12 -31.76 -7.50
C LEU A 217 -18.85 -30.83 -8.49
N ASP A 218 -18.79 -29.52 -8.25
CA ASP A 218 -19.36 -28.50 -9.14
C ASP A 218 -18.43 -28.20 -10.32
N LYS A 219 -18.32 -29.18 -11.21
CA LYS A 219 -17.57 -29.14 -12.47
C LYS A 219 -18.30 -29.95 -13.54
N LYS A 220 -17.88 -29.76 -14.79
CA LYS A 220 -18.37 -30.50 -15.95
C LYS A 220 -17.29 -31.43 -16.47
N MET A 221 -17.69 -32.54 -17.07
CA MET A 221 -16.77 -33.46 -17.74
C MET A 221 -16.29 -32.88 -19.06
N GLY A 222 -15.07 -33.26 -19.50
CA GLY A 222 -14.49 -32.83 -20.77
C GLY A 222 -15.34 -33.19 -22.00
N VAL A 223 -15.07 -32.52 -23.13
CA VAL A 223 -15.89 -32.68 -24.34
C VAL A 223 -15.65 -34.05 -24.99
N ASN A 224 -16.71 -34.73 -25.42
CA ASN A 224 -16.68 -36.07 -26.02
C ASN A 224 -16.12 -37.20 -25.11
N GLN A 225 -16.16 -37.01 -23.79
CA GLN A 225 -15.79 -38.03 -22.80
C GLN A 225 -17.03 -38.79 -22.29
N PRO A 226 -16.88 -40.04 -21.80
CA PRO A 226 -17.99 -40.82 -21.27
C PRO A 226 -18.64 -40.09 -20.09
N LYS A 227 -19.97 -39.96 -20.08
CA LYS A 227 -20.71 -39.25 -19.01
C LYS A 227 -20.92 -40.06 -17.73
N ARG A 228 -20.57 -41.35 -17.78
CA ARG A 228 -20.62 -42.28 -16.67
C ARG A 228 -19.48 -43.28 -16.79
N LEU A 229 -18.80 -43.55 -15.67
CA LEU A 229 -17.75 -44.55 -15.53
C LEU A 229 -18.03 -45.43 -14.30
N GLU A 230 -17.71 -46.72 -14.41
CA GLU A 230 -17.85 -47.71 -13.33
C GLU A 230 -16.48 -48.28 -12.96
N ASN A 231 -16.29 -48.64 -11.69
CA ASN A 231 -15.05 -49.14 -11.08
C ASN A 231 -13.83 -48.26 -11.43
N VAL A 232 -13.83 -47.03 -10.95
CA VAL A 232 -12.92 -45.99 -11.42
C VAL A 232 -11.67 -45.88 -10.56
N ASN A 233 -10.51 -45.96 -11.22
CA ASN A 233 -9.23 -45.57 -10.64
C ASN A 233 -8.94 -44.11 -10.98
N ILE A 234 -8.85 -43.29 -9.95
CA ILE A 234 -8.72 -41.84 -10.03
C ILE A 234 -7.29 -41.43 -9.67
N LEU A 235 -6.66 -40.65 -10.54
CA LEU A 235 -5.44 -39.91 -10.20
C LEU A 235 -5.78 -38.46 -9.93
N VAL A 236 -5.53 -38.02 -8.69
CA VAL A 236 -5.70 -36.64 -8.26
C VAL A 236 -4.35 -35.94 -8.38
N ALA A 237 -4.28 -34.84 -9.14
CA ALA A 237 -3.03 -34.20 -9.48
C ALA A 237 -3.03 -32.68 -9.29
N ASN A 238 -1.85 -32.13 -9.02
CA ASN A 238 -1.57 -30.71 -9.10
C ASN A 238 -0.36 -30.49 -10.02
N THR A 239 -0.62 -30.43 -11.32
CA THR A 239 0.43 -30.23 -12.33
C THR A 239 -0.04 -29.30 -13.44
N ALA A 240 0.90 -28.58 -14.08
CA ALA A 240 0.56 -27.76 -15.23
C ALA A 240 0.27 -28.62 -16.45
N MET A 241 -0.91 -28.46 -17.05
CA MET A 241 -1.33 -29.14 -18.28
C MET A 241 -1.67 -28.11 -19.38
N ASP A 242 -0.96 -26.98 -19.37
CA ASP A 242 -0.92 -25.99 -20.46
C ASP A 242 0.32 -26.26 -21.31
N THR A 243 0.29 -25.84 -22.59
CA THR A 243 1.47 -25.74 -23.46
C THR A 243 2.65 -25.24 -22.64
N ASP A 244 3.61 -26.14 -22.43
CA ASP A 244 4.57 -26.07 -21.34
C ASP A 244 5.65 -25.02 -21.66
N LYS A 245 5.27 -23.74 -21.67
CA LYS A 245 6.22 -22.63 -21.71
C LYS A 245 7.11 -22.82 -20.50
N VAL A 246 8.37 -23.13 -20.77
CA VAL A 246 9.41 -23.35 -19.76
C VAL A 246 9.33 -22.22 -18.73
N LYS A 247 8.84 -22.53 -17.50
CA LYS A 247 8.68 -21.57 -16.40
C LYS A 247 10.02 -21.16 -15.76
N ILE A 248 11.10 -21.17 -16.55
CA ILE A 248 12.34 -20.50 -16.17
C ILE A 248 12.13 -19.02 -16.50
N PHE A 249 11.90 -18.21 -15.47
CA PHE A 249 11.76 -16.76 -15.62
C PHE A 249 12.92 -16.20 -16.45
N GLY A 250 12.61 -15.72 -17.66
CA GLY A 250 13.59 -15.09 -18.55
C GLY A 250 14.20 -16.00 -19.62
N ALA A 251 13.79 -17.27 -19.75
CA ALA A 251 14.21 -18.12 -20.88
C ALA A 251 13.63 -17.58 -22.20
N ARG A 252 14.45 -16.84 -22.96
CA ARG A 252 14.15 -16.41 -24.33
C ARG A 252 14.92 -17.33 -25.29
N VAL A 253 14.19 -18.16 -26.03
CA VAL A 253 14.80 -18.95 -27.10
C VAL A 253 14.90 -18.08 -28.34
N LYS A 254 16.13 -17.67 -28.70
CA LYS A 254 16.39 -16.96 -29.97
C LYS A 254 16.64 -18.01 -31.05
N VAL A 255 15.82 -18.00 -32.10
CA VAL A 255 15.99 -18.86 -33.28
C VAL A 255 16.51 -18.04 -34.46
N GLU A 256 17.40 -18.64 -35.24
CA GLU A 256 18.02 -18.02 -36.42
C GLU A 256 17.15 -18.13 -37.68
N SER A 257 16.15 -19.02 -37.68
CA SER A 257 15.26 -19.28 -38.82
C SER A 257 13.86 -19.75 -38.39
N THR A 258 12.89 -19.61 -39.28
CA THR A 258 11.50 -20.08 -39.08
C THR A 258 11.40 -21.61 -39.03
N GLY A 259 12.31 -22.34 -39.67
CA GLY A 259 12.38 -23.80 -39.60
C GLY A 259 12.69 -24.30 -38.19
N LYS A 260 13.68 -23.69 -37.51
CA LYS A 260 14.00 -24.02 -36.11
C LYS A 260 12.86 -23.63 -35.16
N LEU A 261 12.05 -22.63 -35.49
CA LEU A 261 10.86 -22.28 -34.72
C LEU A 261 9.80 -23.40 -34.78
N ALA A 262 9.57 -23.98 -35.96
CA ALA A 262 8.63 -25.09 -36.14
C ALA A 262 9.11 -26.36 -35.41
N GLU A 263 10.42 -26.63 -35.40
CA GLU A 263 11.01 -27.73 -34.62
C GLU A 263 10.78 -27.54 -33.11
N LEU A 264 10.94 -26.32 -32.59
CA LEU A 264 10.66 -26.01 -31.19
C LEU A 264 9.18 -26.18 -30.84
N GLU A 265 8.26 -25.71 -31.69
CA GLU A 265 6.82 -25.90 -31.48
C GLU A 265 6.48 -27.40 -31.44
N LYS A 266 7.08 -28.20 -32.32
CA LYS A 266 6.91 -29.66 -32.32
C LYS A 266 7.47 -30.29 -31.04
N ALA A 267 8.65 -29.87 -30.59
CA ALA A 267 9.27 -30.36 -29.37
C ALA A 267 8.43 -30.05 -28.12
N GLU A 268 7.80 -28.86 -28.05
CA GLU A 268 6.86 -28.53 -26.95
C GLU A 268 5.64 -29.45 -26.95
N ARG A 269 5.06 -29.75 -28.12
CA ARG A 269 3.94 -30.70 -28.25
C ARG A 269 4.35 -32.14 -27.89
N GLU A 270 5.52 -32.59 -28.31
CA GLU A 270 6.07 -33.92 -27.99
C GLU A 270 6.36 -34.06 -26.49
N LYS A 271 6.90 -33.02 -25.85
CA LYS A 271 7.12 -33.00 -24.39
C LYS A 271 5.79 -33.16 -23.63
N MET A 272 4.74 -32.47 -24.08
CA MET A 272 3.42 -32.57 -23.49
C MET A 272 2.84 -33.98 -23.67
N LYS A 273 2.97 -34.54 -24.88
CA LYS A 273 2.56 -35.92 -25.16
C LYS A 273 3.28 -36.92 -24.25
N ALA A 274 4.60 -36.81 -24.11
CA ALA A 274 5.38 -37.67 -23.21
C ALA A 274 4.97 -37.55 -21.73
N LYS A 275 4.51 -36.38 -21.29
CA LYS A 275 3.94 -36.19 -19.95
C LYS A 275 2.60 -36.90 -19.80
N VAL A 276 1.70 -36.78 -20.78
CA VAL A 276 0.42 -37.49 -20.80
C VAL A 276 0.63 -39.01 -20.85
N ASP A 277 1.59 -39.49 -21.64
CA ASP A 277 1.93 -40.92 -21.73
C ASP A 277 2.45 -41.47 -20.39
N ARG A 278 3.23 -40.67 -19.65
CA ARG A 278 3.62 -41.02 -18.27
C ARG A 278 2.41 -41.13 -17.34
N ILE A 279 1.42 -40.24 -17.46
CA ILE A 279 0.17 -40.32 -16.67
C ILE A 279 -0.64 -41.57 -17.04
N LYS A 280 -0.73 -41.90 -18.34
CA LYS A 280 -1.41 -43.12 -18.81
C LYS A 280 -0.81 -44.41 -18.25
N ALA A 281 0.51 -44.43 -18.02
CA ALA A 281 1.21 -45.59 -17.47
C ALA A 281 0.75 -45.99 -16.06
N HIS A 282 0.03 -45.11 -15.34
CA HIS A 282 -0.55 -45.42 -14.02
C HIS A 282 -1.81 -46.30 -14.10
N GLY A 283 -2.35 -46.58 -15.31
CA GLY A 283 -3.52 -47.44 -15.47
C GLY A 283 -4.82 -46.84 -14.89
N ILE A 284 -5.01 -45.54 -15.11
CA ILE A 284 -6.12 -44.75 -14.56
C ILE A 284 -7.26 -44.61 -15.57
N ASN A 285 -8.48 -44.48 -15.06
CA ASN A 285 -9.69 -44.26 -15.88
C ASN A 285 -10.20 -42.82 -15.76
N CYS A 286 -9.82 -42.12 -14.68
CA CYS A 286 -10.15 -40.72 -14.44
C CYS A 286 -8.91 -39.94 -13.97
N PHE A 287 -8.66 -38.79 -14.58
CA PHE A 287 -7.61 -37.85 -14.23
C PHE A 287 -8.24 -36.54 -13.76
N VAL A 288 -8.05 -36.21 -12.48
CA VAL A 288 -8.50 -34.95 -11.89
C VAL A 288 -7.30 -34.05 -11.67
N ASN A 289 -7.30 -32.87 -12.29
CA ASN A 289 -6.22 -31.91 -12.13
C ASN A 289 -6.71 -30.62 -11.49
N ARG A 290 -5.92 -30.10 -10.55
CA ARG A 290 -6.14 -28.78 -9.97
C ARG A 290 -6.09 -27.68 -11.02
N GLN A 291 -5.13 -27.77 -11.94
CA GLN A 291 -4.92 -26.77 -12.97
C GLN A 291 -5.76 -27.08 -14.21
N LEU A 292 -5.91 -26.09 -15.08
CA LEU A 292 -6.51 -26.25 -16.40
C LEU A 292 -5.77 -27.31 -17.23
N ILE A 293 -6.51 -28.03 -18.05
CA ILE A 293 -6.04 -29.01 -19.03
C ILE A 293 -6.35 -28.43 -20.41
N TYR A 294 -5.32 -27.98 -21.14
CA TYR A 294 -5.52 -27.39 -22.46
C TYR A 294 -6.01 -28.42 -23.49
N ASN A 295 -6.58 -27.93 -24.60
CA ASN A 295 -7.22 -28.74 -25.63
C ASN A 295 -6.36 -29.91 -26.14
N TRP A 296 -5.04 -29.73 -26.28
CA TRP A 296 -4.15 -30.78 -26.79
C TRP A 296 -3.99 -31.95 -25.80
N PRO A 297 -3.59 -31.73 -24.52
CA PRO A 297 -3.68 -32.76 -23.49
C PRO A 297 -5.07 -33.39 -23.31
N GLU A 298 -6.13 -32.59 -23.33
CA GLU A 298 -7.51 -33.08 -23.19
C GLU A 298 -7.85 -34.07 -24.31
N GLN A 299 -7.52 -33.73 -25.57
CA GLN A 299 -7.69 -34.63 -26.72
C GLN A 299 -6.94 -35.95 -26.51
N LEU A 300 -5.69 -35.91 -26.01
CA LEU A 300 -4.88 -37.11 -25.77
C LEU A 300 -5.45 -38.02 -24.67
N PHE A 301 -6.14 -37.46 -23.67
CA PHE A 301 -6.86 -38.25 -22.67
C PHE A 301 -8.14 -38.86 -23.26
N THR A 302 -8.91 -38.08 -24.01
CA THR A 302 -10.13 -38.55 -24.68
C THR A 302 -9.85 -39.70 -25.66
N GLU A 303 -8.79 -39.60 -26.47
CA GLU A 303 -8.36 -40.67 -27.38
C GLU A 303 -7.95 -41.96 -26.65
N ALA A 304 -7.48 -41.86 -25.40
CA ALA A 304 -7.13 -43.00 -24.57
C ALA A 304 -8.30 -43.52 -23.71
N GLY A 305 -9.49 -42.91 -23.82
CA GLY A 305 -10.66 -43.27 -23.01
C GLY A 305 -10.54 -42.86 -21.54
N ILE A 306 -9.61 -41.96 -21.19
CA ILE A 306 -9.44 -41.45 -19.82
C ILE A 306 -10.29 -40.19 -19.68
N MET A 307 -11.20 -40.17 -18.69
CA MET A 307 -11.96 -38.97 -18.35
C MET A 307 -11.06 -37.95 -17.68
N SER A 308 -11.09 -36.69 -18.13
CA SER A 308 -10.33 -35.59 -17.54
C SER A 308 -11.25 -34.57 -16.90
N ILE A 309 -11.00 -34.25 -15.62
CA ILE A 309 -11.68 -33.19 -14.88
C ILE A 309 -10.64 -32.12 -14.57
N GLU A 310 -10.84 -30.92 -15.09
CA GLU A 310 -9.91 -29.81 -14.92
C GLU A 310 -10.40 -28.77 -13.91
N HIS A 311 -9.48 -27.90 -13.47
CA HIS A 311 -9.79 -26.74 -12.63
C HIS A 311 -10.59 -27.10 -11.37
N ALA A 312 -10.28 -28.24 -10.75
CA ALA A 312 -10.76 -28.49 -9.39
C ALA A 312 -9.98 -27.56 -8.46
N ASP A 313 -10.67 -26.69 -7.73
CA ASP A 313 -10.02 -25.79 -6.78
C ASP A 313 -9.27 -26.59 -5.71
N PHE A 314 -8.37 -25.93 -4.97
CA PHE A 314 -7.52 -26.60 -3.98
C PHE A 314 -8.34 -27.47 -3.01
N ASP A 315 -9.39 -26.89 -2.43
CA ASP A 315 -10.32 -27.57 -1.53
C ASP A 315 -11.03 -28.75 -2.21
N GLY A 316 -11.37 -28.62 -3.50
CA GLY A 316 -12.02 -29.69 -4.27
C GLY A 316 -11.11 -30.90 -4.47
N VAL A 317 -9.83 -30.67 -4.76
CA VAL A 317 -8.81 -31.71 -4.95
C VAL A 317 -8.49 -32.41 -3.62
N GLU A 318 -8.41 -31.65 -2.52
CA GLU A 318 -8.17 -32.18 -1.18
C GLU A 318 -9.35 -33.05 -0.69
N ARG A 319 -10.60 -32.56 -0.85
CA ARG A 319 -11.80 -33.35 -0.56
C ARG A 319 -11.85 -34.64 -1.39
N LEU A 320 -11.54 -34.58 -2.68
CA LEU A 320 -11.51 -35.77 -3.53
C LEU A 320 -10.46 -36.79 -3.07
N ALA A 321 -9.27 -36.34 -2.69
CA ALA A 321 -8.24 -37.21 -2.12
C ALA A 321 -8.74 -37.92 -0.85
N LEU A 322 -9.41 -37.19 0.06
CA LEU A 322 -9.99 -37.73 1.30
C LEU A 322 -11.17 -38.68 1.08
N VAL A 323 -12.00 -38.42 0.06
CA VAL A 323 -13.16 -39.25 -0.28
C VAL A 323 -12.70 -40.56 -0.93
N THR A 324 -11.85 -40.45 -1.95
CA THR A 324 -11.40 -41.58 -2.79
C THR A 324 -10.24 -42.36 -2.17
N GLY A 325 -9.57 -41.80 -1.16
CA GLY A 325 -8.42 -42.37 -0.48
C GLY A 325 -7.09 -42.22 -1.22
N GLY A 326 -7.05 -41.45 -2.31
CA GLY A 326 -5.86 -41.16 -3.12
C GLY A 326 -4.99 -40.04 -2.57
N GLU A 327 -3.80 -39.87 -3.16
CA GLU A 327 -2.87 -38.77 -2.85
C GLU A 327 -2.82 -37.74 -3.99
N ILE A 328 -2.55 -36.47 -3.65
CA ILE A 328 -2.36 -35.40 -4.64
C ILE A 328 -0.96 -35.49 -5.24
N ALA A 329 -0.84 -36.00 -6.47
CA ALA A 329 0.43 -36.14 -7.16
C ALA A 329 0.83 -34.89 -7.96
N SER A 330 2.12 -34.51 -7.91
CA SER A 330 2.69 -33.47 -8.78
C SER A 330 3.70 -34.02 -9.81
N THR A 331 4.27 -35.18 -9.53
CA THR A 331 5.26 -35.89 -10.34
C THR A 331 4.74 -37.27 -10.74
N PHE A 332 5.05 -37.72 -11.96
CA PHE A 332 4.47 -38.94 -12.54
C PHE A 332 5.52 -39.96 -13.01
N ASP A 333 6.78 -39.78 -12.63
CA ASP A 333 7.90 -40.60 -13.12
C ASP A 333 7.92 -42.01 -12.51
N HIS A 334 7.37 -42.17 -11.30
CA HIS A 334 7.37 -43.42 -10.53
C HIS A 334 5.93 -43.82 -10.17
N PRO A 335 5.25 -44.63 -11.00
CA PRO A 335 3.87 -45.06 -10.73
C PRO A 335 3.70 -45.82 -9.41
N GLU A 336 4.71 -46.57 -9.00
CA GLU A 336 4.72 -47.36 -7.77
C GLU A 336 4.65 -46.53 -6.47
N GLN A 337 4.96 -45.23 -6.53
CA GLN A 337 4.98 -44.34 -5.37
C GLN A 337 3.67 -43.56 -5.19
N VAL A 338 2.75 -43.59 -6.17
CA VAL A 338 1.54 -42.78 -6.15
C VAL A 338 0.34 -43.61 -5.71
N LYS A 339 -0.30 -43.21 -4.61
CA LYS A 339 -1.54 -43.84 -4.16
C LYS A 339 -2.73 -43.33 -4.98
N LEU A 340 -3.30 -44.19 -5.82
CA LEU A 340 -4.51 -43.89 -6.59
C LEU A 340 -5.75 -43.88 -5.70
N GLY A 341 -6.71 -43.02 -6.03
CA GLY A 341 -8.04 -43.01 -5.44
C GLY A 341 -8.96 -44.01 -6.14
N HIS A 342 -9.98 -44.51 -5.43
CA HIS A 342 -10.94 -45.46 -5.98
C HIS A 342 -12.39 -45.04 -5.66
N CYS A 343 -13.30 -45.22 -6.64
CA CYS A 343 -14.73 -45.13 -6.44
C CYS A 343 -15.51 -46.07 -7.37
N ASP A 344 -16.70 -46.50 -6.95
CA ASP A 344 -17.53 -47.43 -7.72
C ASP A 344 -18.11 -46.79 -8.98
N VAL A 345 -18.64 -45.56 -8.90
CA VAL A 345 -19.27 -44.88 -10.04
C VAL A 345 -18.96 -43.40 -10.05
N ILE A 346 -18.58 -42.86 -11.21
CA ILE A 346 -18.59 -41.42 -11.49
C ILE A 346 -19.64 -41.16 -12.56
N GLU A 347 -20.63 -40.32 -12.27
CA GLU A 347 -21.64 -39.94 -13.25
C GLU A 347 -21.99 -38.46 -13.20
N GLU A 348 -22.43 -37.93 -14.33
CA GLU A 348 -22.92 -36.57 -14.44
C GLU A 348 -24.40 -36.50 -14.02
N VAL A 349 -24.68 -35.72 -12.97
CA VAL A 349 -26.04 -35.54 -12.41
C VAL A 349 -26.51 -34.11 -12.60
N ILE A 350 -27.81 -33.93 -12.80
CA ILE A 350 -28.42 -32.61 -12.91
C ILE A 350 -29.10 -32.27 -11.58
N ILE A 351 -28.67 -31.17 -10.94
CA ILE A 351 -29.27 -30.66 -9.71
C ILE A 351 -29.75 -29.23 -9.96
N GLY A 352 -31.07 -29.04 -10.00
CA GLY A 352 -31.66 -27.79 -10.47
C GLY A 352 -31.46 -27.63 -11.98
N GLU A 353 -30.78 -26.57 -12.39
CA GLU A 353 -30.41 -26.32 -13.80
C GLU A 353 -28.94 -26.66 -14.09
N ASP A 354 -28.15 -26.92 -13.04
CA ASP A 354 -26.71 -27.15 -13.16
C ASP A 354 -26.38 -28.63 -13.31
N THR A 355 -25.34 -28.87 -14.09
CA THR A 355 -24.77 -30.19 -14.34
C THR A 355 -23.50 -30.36 -13.50
N LEU A 356 -23.51 -31.36 -12.61
CA LEU A 356 -22.47 -31.61 -11.61
C LEU A 356 -21.96 -33.05 -11.74
N ILE A 357 -20.79 -33.35 -11.17
CA ILE A 357 -20.22 -34.70 -11.19
C ILE A 357 -20.41 -35.34 -9.82
N LYS A 358 -21.08 -36.50 -9.77
CA LYS A 358 -21.27 -37.29 -8.57
C LYS A 358 -20.34 -38.50 -8.55
N PHE A 359 -19.64 -38.66 -7.43
CA PHE A 359 -18.80 -39.81 -7.11
C PHE A 359 -19.56 -40.66 -6.09
N SER A 360 -19.88 -41.91 -6.42
CA SER A 360 -20.61 -42.84 -5.55
C SER A 360 -19.73 -44.05 -5.20
N GLY A 361 -19.99 -44.66 -4.03
CA GLY A 361 -19.25 -45.84 -3.57
C GLY A 361 -17.77 -45.54 -3.32
N VAL A 362 -17.51 -44.69 -2.33
CA VAL A 362 -16.18 -44.11 -2.06
C VAL A 362 -15.45 -44.86 -0.96
N ALA A 363 -14.13 -45.08 -1.12
CA ALA A 363 -13.37 -46.00 -0.27
C ALA A 363 -13.12 -45.52 1.18
N ALA A 364 -12.87 -44.21 1.38
CA ALA A 364 -12.46 -43.68 2.69
C ALA A 364 -13.55 -42.81 3.37
N GLY A 365 -14.29 -42.04 2.55
CA GLY A 365 -15.48 -41.28 2.98
C GLY A 365 -15.21 -40.20 4.04
N GLN A 366 -14.00 -39.63 4.09
CA GLN A 366 -13.58 -38.66 5.12
C GLN A 366 -13.94 -37.19 4.80
N ALA A 367 -14.57 -36.95 3.65
CA ALA A 367 -15.16 -35.67 3.25
C ALA A 367 -16.54 -35.96 2.63
N CYS A 368 -17.41 -34.96 2.60
CA CYS A 368 -18.78 -35.14 2.12
C CYS A 368 -19.36 -33.86 1.52
N THR A 369 -20.42 -34.00 0.73
CA THR A 369 -21.14 -32.88 0.14
C THR A 369 -22.58 -32.82 0.65
N ILE A 370 -22.97 -31.65 1.17
CA ILE A 370 -24.35 -31.33 1.52
C ILE A 370 -24.91 -30.43 0.42
N VAL A 371 -26.03 -30.85 -0.17
CA VAL A 371 -26.75 -30.05 -1.16
C VAL A 371 -27.91 -29.36 -0.46
N LEU A 372 -27.88 -28.02 -0.43
CA LEU A 372 -28.95 -27.18 0.09
C LEU A 372 -29.89 -26.74 -1.03
N ARG A 373 -31.19 -26.98 -0.82
CA ARG A 373 -32.29 -26.58 -1.70
C ARG A 373 -33.14 -25.51 -1.01
N GLY A 374 -33.69 -24.59 -1.76
CA GLY A 374 -34.45 -23.48 -1.18
C GLY A 374 -35.11 -22.61 -2.22
N ALA A 375 -36.21 -21.96 -1.83
CA ALA A 375 -37.02 -21.16 -2.76
C ALA A 375 -36.33 -19.88 -3.24
N THR A 376 -35.48 -19.28 -2.40
CA THR A 376 -34.76 -18.03 -2.71
C THR A 376 -33.30 -18.14 -2.31
N GLU A 377 -32.44 -17.33 -2.94
CA GLU A 377 -31.01 -17.28 -2.61
C GLU A 377 -30.77 -16.80 -1.18
N GLN A 378 -31.53 -15.82 -0.69
CA GLN A 378 -31.39 -15.31 0.68
C GLN A 378 -31.69 -16.38 1.72
N LEU A 379 -32.67 -17.25 1.45
CA LEU A 379 -33.02 -18.38 2.30
C LEU A 379 -31.89 -19.42 2.31
N LEU A 380 -31.29 -19.68 1.16
CA LEU A 380 -30.16 -20.61 1.01
C LEU A 380 -28.91 -20.10 1.71
N ASP A 381 -28.60 -18.82 1.58
CA ASP A 381 -27.47 -18.18 2.27
C ASP A 381 -27.62 -18.28 3.79
N GLU A 382 -28.83 -18.09 4.30
CA GLU A 382 -29.09 -18.22 5.73
C GLU A 382 -29.13 -19.68 6.18
N ALA A 383 -29.64 -20.60 5.36
CA ALA A 383 -29.59 -22.03 5.63
C ALA A 383 -28.14 -22.56 5.69
N GLU A 384 -27.26 -22.09 4.78
CA GLU A 384 -25.84 -22.42 4.78
C GLU A 384 -25.17 -21.97 6.08
N ARG A 385 -25.36 -20.70 6.48
CA ARG A 385 -24.83 -20.19 7.75
C ARG A 385 -25.39 -20.95 8.95
N SER A 386 -26.71 -21.17 8.97
CA SER A 386 -27.38 -21.90 10.03
C SER A 386 -26.82 -23.30 10.23
N LEU A 387 -26.54 -23.99 9.12
CA LEU A 387 -25.95 -25.32 9.10
C LEU A 387 -24.47 -25.27 9.48
N HIS A 388 -23.71 -24.27 9.02
CA HIS A 388 -22.32 -24.08 9.39
C HIS A 388 -22.13 -23.99 10.91
N ASP A 389 -22.95 -23.19 11.59
CA ASP A 389 -22.89 -23.06 13.05
C ASP A 389 -23.16 -24.40 13.75
N ALA A 390 -24.12 -25.19 13.25
CA ALA A 390 -24.39 -26.52 13.77
C ALA A 390 -23.19 -27.45 13.55
N LEU A 391 -22.61 -27.48 12.34
CA LEU A 391 -21.43 -28.28 12.02
C LEU A 391 -20.23 -27.88 12.88
N ALA A 392 -20.03 -26.58 13.12
CA ALA A 392 -18.96 -26.07 13.95
C ALA A 392 -19.06 -26.54 15.40
N VAL A 393 -20.23 -26.37 16.04
CA VAL A 393 -20.44 -26.84 17.41
C VAL A 393 -20.26 -28.34 17.54
N LEU A 394 -20.79 -29.11 16.59
CA LEU A 394 -20.65 -30.56 16.60
C LEU A 394 -19.19 -30.99 16.44
N SER A 395 -18.44 -30.37 15.51
CA SER A 395 -17.02 -30.66 15.31
C SER A 395 -16.18 -30.39 16.56
N GLN A 396 -16.50 -29.32 17.30
CA GLN A 396 -15.83 -29.01 18.56
C GLN A 396 -16.26 -29.95 19.69
N THR A 397 -17.51 -30.39 19.71
CA THR A 397 -18.01 -31.38 20.68
C THR A 397 -17.39 -32.76 20.45
N VAL A 398 -17.02 -33.13 19.22
CA VAL A 398 -16.23 -34.35 18.97
C VAL A 398 -14.85 -34.27 19.63
N LYS A 399 -14.27 -33.06 19.75
CA LYS A 399 -12.98 -32.83 20.42
C LYS A 399 -13.10 -32.72 21.94
N ASP A 400 -14.15 -32.06 22.43
CA ASP A 400 -14.50 -31.98 23.86
C ASP A 400 -15.94 -32.53 24.07
N PRO A 401 -16.08 -33.82 24.42
CA PRO A 401 -17.36 -34.54 24.44
C PRO A 401 -18.28 -34.16 25.61
N ARG A 402 -17.89 -33.19 26.43
CA ARG A 402 -18.68 -32.72 27.57
C ARG A 402 -19.86 -31.88 27.11
N VAL A 403 -21.03 -32.16 27.67
CA VAL A 403 -22.28 -31.47 27.37
C VAL A 403 -22.90 -30.85 28.63
N THR A 404 -23.70 -29.80 28.45
CA THR A 404 -24.44 -29.13 29.51
C THR A 404 -25.89 -28.89 29.09
N LEU A 405 -26.76 -28.56 30.05
CA LEU A 405 -28.18 -28.32 29.81
C LEU A 405 -28.42 -26.87 29.41
N GLY A 406 -29.13 -26.66 28.30
CA GLY A 406 -29.41 -25.34 27.76
C GLY A 406 -30.67 -24.70 28.32
N GLY A 407 -31.32 -23.84 27.52
CA GLY A 407 -32.62 -23.26 27.87
C GLY A 407 -32.61 -22.36 29.12
N GLY A 408 -31.47 -21.73 29.42
CA GLY A 408 -31.30 -20.89 30.62
C GLY A 408 -30.91 -21.66 31.89
N CYS A 409 -30.82 -23.00 31.83
CA CYS A 409 -30.46 -23.85 32.95
C CYS A 409 -28.99 -23.61 33.38
N ALA A 410 -28.04 -23.72 32.44
CA ALA A 410 -26.62 -23.52 32.73
C ALA A 410 -26.34 -22.14 33.33
N GLU A 411 -26.93 -21.09 32.77
CA GLU A 411 -26.78 -19.71 33.24
C GLU A 411 -27.31 -19.52 34.66
N MET A 412 -28.44 -20.15 34.98
CA MET A 412 -29.03 -20.06 36.31
C MET A 412 -28.26 -20.89 37.36
N VAL A 413 -27.71 -22.05 36.98
CA VAL A 413 -26.80 -22.84 37.83
C VAL A 413 -25.52 -22.03 38.14
N MET A 414 -24.94 -21.38 37.12
CA MET A 414 -23.81 -20.47 37.32
C MET A 414 -24.19 -19.29 38.21
N SER A 415 -25.36 -18.68 38.00
CA SER A 415 -25.86 -17.57 38.81
C SER A 415 -25.98 -17.95 40.30
N LYS A 416 -26.51 -19.14 40.62
CA LYS A 416 -26.57 -19.67 41.99
C LYS A 416 -25.17 -19.79 42.62
N ALA A 417 -24.20 -20.32 41.89
CA ALA A 417 -22.83 -20.47 42.40
C ALA A 417 -22.16 -19.10 42.63
N VAL A 418 -22.41 -18.13 41.77
CA VAL A 418 -21.92 -16.75 41.93
C VAL A 418 -22.57 -16.07 43.13
N GLU A 419 -23.88 -16.22 43.35
CA GLU A 419 -24.58 -15.70 44.54
C GLU A 419 -24.00 -16.30 45.84
N GLN A 420 -23.66 -17.60 45.84
CA GLN A 420 -22.98 -18.26 46.97
C GLN A 420 -21.54 -17.73 47.18
N ALA A 421 -20.80 -17.49 46.09
CA ALA A 421 -19.47 -16.87 46.17
C ALA A 421 -19.52 -15.43 46.70
N ALA A 422 -20.58 -14.69 46.38
CA ALA A 422 -20.80 -13.34 46.90
C ALA A 422 -20.96 -13.33 48.42
N GLN A 423 -21.68 -14.30 49.01
CA GLN A 423 -21.84 -14.43 50.47
C GLN A 423 -20.49 -14.59 51.20
N ASN A 424 -19.50 -15.20 50.55
CA ASN A 424 -18.16 -15.40 51.09
C ASN A 424 -17.20 -14.22 50.81
N THR A 425 -17.61 -13.24 50.00
CA THR A 425 -16.80 -12.09 49.60
C THR A 425 -17.16 -10.89 50.46
N THR A 426 -16.17 -10.21 51.05
CA THR A 426 -16.41 -9.06 51.93
C THR A 426 -16.25 -7.71 51.20
N GLY A 427 -17.00 -6.70 51.65
CA GLY A 427 -16.87 -5.31 51.21
C GLY A 427 -17.48 -5.01 49.84
N LYS A 428 -17.00 -3.96 49.17
CA LYS A 428 -17.56 -3.47 47.89
C LYS A 428 -17.47 -4.49 46.75
N LYS A 429 -16.56 -5.47 46.84
CA LYS A 429 -16.42 -6.55 45.85
C LYS A 429 -17.64 -7.46 45.82
N GLN A 430 -18.31 -7.66 46.96
CA GLN A 430 -19.54 -8.45 47.05
C GLN A 430 -20.61 -7.95 46.07
N LEU A 431 -20.82 -6.63 46.03
CA LEU A 431 -21.79 -5.99 45.13
C LEU A 431 -21.47 -6.25 43.64
N ALA A 432 -20.18 -6.30 43.29
CA ALA A 432 -19.76 -6.62 41.94
C ALA A 432 -20.00 -8.10 41.61
N VAL A 433 -19.69 -9.01 42.54
CA VAL A 433 -19.99 -10.45 42.38
C VAL A 433 -21.49 -10.68 42.21
N ASP A 434 -22.33 -10.09 43.05
CA ASP A 434 -23.80 -10.17 42.94
C ASP A 434 -24.31 -9.65 41.59
N SER A 435 -23.73 -8.55 41.09
CA SER A 435 -24.14 -7.98 39.81
C SER A 435 -23.79 -8.87 38.61
N PHE A 436 -22.74 -9.69 38.71
CA PHE A 436 -22.42 -10.69 37.69
C PHE A 436 -23.48 -11.80 37.65
N ALA A 437 -23.97 -12.23 38.82
CA ALA A 437 -25.08 -13.19 38.89
C ALA A 437 -26.38 -12.61 38.29
N LEU A 438 -26.64 -11.30 38.47
CA LEU A 438 -27.75 -10.61 37.83
C LEU A 438 -27.61 -10.58 36.30
N ALA A 439 -26.43 -10.28 35.78
CA ALA A 439 -26.17 -10.30 34.34
C ALA A 439 -26.38 -11.69 33.73
N LEU A 440 -25.94 -12.76 34.40
CA LEU A 440 -26.22 -14.14 33.97
C LEU A 440 -27.72 -14.44 33.87
N LYS A 441 -28.52 -13.94 34.81
CA LYS A 441 -29.99 -14.10 34.80
C LYS A 441 -30.67 -13.36 33.66
N GLN A 442 -30.03 -12.36 33.05
CA GLN A 442 -30.62 -11.65 31.91
C GLN A 442 -30.73 -12.53 30.66
N LEU A 443 -29.87 -13.54 30.48
CA LEU A 443 -29.97 -14.45 29.34
C LEU A 443 -31.31 -15.22 29.33
N PRO A 444 -31.72 -15.94 30.41
CA PRO A 444 -33.05 -16.54 30.46
C PRO A 444 -34.19 -15.53 30.44
N THR A 445 -34.01 -14.31 30.96
CA THR A 445 -35.00 -13.23 30.84
C THR A 445 -35.27 -12.90 29.36
N ILE A 446 -34.20 -12.65 28.59
CA ILE A 446 -34.31 -12.28 27.17
C ILE A 446 -34.88 -13.44 26.35
N LEU A 447 -34.54 -14.68 26.68
CA LEU A 447 -35.14 -15.88 26.06
C LEU A 447 -36.66 -15.91 26.25
N ALA A 448 -37.15 -15.62 27.46
CA ALA A 448 -38.59 -15.57 27.75
C ALA A 448 -39.28 -14.35 27.12
N ASP A 449 -38.61 -13.19 27.10
CA ASP A 449 -39.12 -11.96 26.47
C ASP A 449 -39.34 -12.16 24.96
N ASN A 450 -38.36 -12.74 24.26
CA ASN A 450 -38.47 -13.03 22.83
C ASN A 450 -39.57 -14.07 22.52
N ALA A 451 -39.89 -14.95 23.47
CA ALA A 451 -41.01 -15.87 23.36
C ALA A 451 -42.38 -15.22 23.65
N GLY A 452 -42.42 -13.97 24.11
CA GLY A 452 -43.64 -13.25 24.47
C GLY A 452 -44.27 -13.71 25.78
N LEU A 453 -43.50 -14.37 26.65
CA LEU A 453 -43.94 -14.85 27.96
C LEU A 453 -43.58 -13.84 29.06
N ASP A 454 -44.19 -13.96 30.25
CA ASP A 454 -43.80 -13.16 31.41
C ASP A 454 -42.44 -13.63 31.95
N SER A 455 -41.38 -12.97 31.48
CA SER A 455 -39.99 -13.26 31.85
C SER A 455 -39.72 -13.06 33.34
N SER A 456 -40.39 -12.09 33.98
CA SER A 456 -40.18 -11.77 35.39
C SER A 456 -40.65 -12.91 36.29
N ASP A 457 -41.83 -13.46 36.01
CA ASP A 457 -42.38 -14.60 36.74
C ASP A 457 -41.62 -15.91 36.43
N LEU A 458 -41.37 -16.22 35.15
CA LEU A 458 -40.70 -17.46 34.74
C LEU A 458 -39.27 -17.58 35.29
N VAL A 459 -38.47 -16.52 35.18
CA VAL A 459 -37.08 -16.53 35.68
C VAL A 459 -37.06 -16.63 37.21
N THR A 460 -38.03 -16.03 37.89
CA THR A 460 -38.16 -16.14 39.36
C THR A 460 -38.49 -17.57 39.79
N ARG A 461 -39.47 -18.21 39.12
CA ARG A 461 -39.80 -19.61 39.36
C ARG A 461 -38.63 -20.54 39.04
N LEU A 462 -37.88 -20.27 37.96
CA LEU A 462 -36.72 -21.06 37.55
C LEU A 462 -35.59 -20.97 38.58
N ARG A 463 -35.32 -19.76 39.08
CA ARG A 463 -34.37 -19.52 40.15
C ARG A 463 -34.74 -20.31 41.42
N GLN A 464 -36.03 -20.32 41.77
CA GLN A 464 -36.52 -21.07 42.93
C GLN A 464 -36.29 -22.58 42.76
N ALA A 465 -36.61 -23.14 41.59
CA ALA A 465 -36.42 -24.57 41.29
C ALA A 465 -34.94 -24.99 41.40
N ILE A 466 -34.03 -24.23 40.79
CA ILE A 466 -32.58 -24.51 40.82
C ILE A 466 -32.01 -24.30 42.22
N ASN A 467 -32.49 -23.32 42.98
CA ASN A 467 -32.09 -23.12 44.37
C ASN A 467 -32.51 -24.30 45.26
N ASN A 468 -33.71 -24.85 45.04
CA ASN A 468 -34.24 -26.03 45.73
C ASN A 468 -33.56 -27.36 45.34
N GLY A 469 -32.61 -27.34 44.40
CA GLY A 469 -31.80 -28.51 44.03
C GLY A 469 -32.17 -29.15 42.69
N MET A 470 -33.20 -28.66 41.98
CA MET A 470 -33.56 -29.13 40.64
C MET A 470 -32.65 -28.49 39.59
N THR A 471 -31.39 -28.96 39.51
CA THR A 471 -30.35 -28.40 38.63
C THR A 471 -30.52 -28.74 37.15
N SER A 472 -31.58 -29.47 36.77
CA SER A 472 -31.95 -29.79 35.39
C SER A 472 -33.09 -28.91 34.84
N SER A 473 -33.70 -28.08 35.67
CA SER A 473 -34.81 -27.20 35.27
C SER A 473 -34.34 -26.09 34.34
N GLY A 474 -35.10 -25.81 33.27
CA GLY A 474 -34.88 -24.70 32.34
C GLY A 474 -36.21 -24.19 31.77
N LEU A 475 -36.16 -23.30 30.77
CA LEU A 475 -37.35 -22.72 30.15
C LEU A 475 -37.83 -23.54 28.95
N ASP A 476 -39.07 -24.01 29.01
CA ASP A 476 -39.78 -24.52 27.83
C ASP A 476 -40.49 -23.37 27.12
N LEU A 477 -39.96 -23.02 25.95
CA LEU A 477 -40.41 -21.91 25.11
C LEU A 477 -41.13 -22.38 23.83
N LEU A 478 -41.26 -23.68 23.63
CA LEU A 478 -41.87 -24.28 22.44
C LEU A 478 -43.29 -24.74 22.69
N THR A 479 -43.58 -25.20 23.91
CA THR A 479 -44.93 -25.62 24.31
C THR A 479 -45.85 -24.40 24.51
N PRO A 480 -47.08 -24.42 23.96
CA PRO A 480 -48.05 -23.35 24.17
C PRO A 480 -48.30 -23.09 25.66
N GLY A 481 -48.20 -21.82 26.09
CA GLY A 481 -48.36 -21.40 27.48
C GLY A 481 -47.05 -21.20 28.23
N GLY A 482 -45.96 -21.86 27.81
CA GLY A 482 -44.62 -21.71 28.38
C GLY A 482 -44.51 -22.20 29.83
N GLY A 483 -43.30 -22.59 30.26
CA GLY A 483 -43.12 -23.11 31.61
C GLY A 483 -41.69 -23.48 31.97
N ILE A 484 -41.54 -24.10 33.14
CA ILE A 484 -40.29 -24.69 33.59
C ILE A 484 -40.41 -26.20 33.45
N ALA A 485 -39.45 -26.80 32.75
CA ALA A 485 -39.39 -28.23 32.50
C ALA A 485 -37.97 -28.75 32.68
N ASP A 486 -37.81 -30.08 32.72
CA ASP A 486 -36.49 -30.70 32.75
C ASP A 486 -35.85 -30.66 31.36
N MET A 487 -34.72 -29.95 31.23
CA MET A 487 -34.01 -29.80 29.95
C MET A 487 -33.37 -31.09 29.46
N ARG A 488 -33.08 -32.04 30.37
CA ARG A 488 -32.53 -33.35 30.02
C ARG A 488 -33.60 -34.22 29.37
N GLU A 489 -34.83 -34.20 29.89
CA GLU A 489 -35.95 -34.93 29.32
C GLU A 489 -36.40 -34.33 27.98
N LEU A 490 -36.38 -33.00 27.86
CA LEU A 490 -36.67 -32.31 26.59
C LEU A 490 -35.53 -32.41 25.57
N GLY A 491 -34.36 -32.93 25.94
CA GLY A 491 -33.20 -33.04 25.06
C GLY A 491 -32.65 -31.67 24.61
N VAL A 492 -32.72 -30.66 25.48
CA VAL A 492 -32.15 -29.32 25.23
C VAL A 492 -30.73 -29.31 25.80
N VAL A 493 -29.79 -29.71 24.96
CA VAL A 493 -28.38 -29.92 25.31
C VAL A 493 -27.52 -28.96 24.50
N GLU A 494 -26.51 -28.38 25.13
CA GLU A 494 -25.52 -27.52 24.49
C GLU A 494 -24.10 -28.00 24.82
N SER A 495 -23.13 -27.62 24.00
CA SER A 495 -21.72 -27.96 24.24
C SER A 495 -21.19 -27.26 25.50
N TYR A 496 -20.41 -27.97 26.34
CA TYR A 496 -19.71 -27.35 27.46
C TYR A 496 -18.74 -26.26 26.99
N LYS A 497 -18.02 -26.52 25.89
CA LYS A 497 -17.05 -25.58 25.30
C LYS A 497 -17.72 -24.26 24.93
N LEU A 498 -18.93 -24.32 24.38
CA LEU A 498 -19.74 -23.15 24.03
C LEU A 498 -20.01 -22.26 25.24
N LYS A 499 -20.63 -22.78 26.31
CA LYS A 499 -20.96 -21.98 27.50
C LYS A 499 -19.73 -21.46 28.21
N LYS A 500 -18.66 -22.26 28.27
CA LYS A 500 -17.37 -21.84 28.82
C LYS A 500 -16.81 -20.64 28.05
N ALA A 501 -16.80 -20.71 26.73
CA ALA A 501 -16.30 -19.64 25.86
C ALA A 501 -17.13 -18.36 25.98
N VAL A 502 -18.47 -18.47 26.04
CA VAL A 502 -19.39 -17.34 26.24
C VAL A 502 -19.07 -16.60 27.54
N VAL A 503 -18.96 -17.29 28.67
CA VAL A 503 -18.69 -16.66 29.98
C VAL A 503 -17.28 -16.07 30.04
N SER A 504 -16.27 -16.80 29.54
CA SER A 504 -14.88 -16.32 29.55
C SER A 504 -14.73 -15.07 28.69
N SER A 505 -15.18 -15.13 27.44
CA SER A 505 -15.02 -14.04 26.47
C SER A 505 -15.83 -12.80 26.86
N ALA A 506 -17.05 -12.97 27.39
CA ALA A 506 -17.84 -11.85 27.90
C ALA A 506 -17.17 -11.19 29.12
N SER A 507 -16.63 -11.98 30.04
CA SER A 507 -15.90 -11.46 31.21
C SER A 507 -14.64 -10.67 30.80
N GLU A 508 -13.89 -11.16 29.80
CA GLU A 508 -12.71 -10.46 29.26
C GLU A 508 -13.10 -9.15 28.55
N ALA A 509 -14.19 -9.16 27.77
CA ALA A 509 -14.76 -7.98 27.14
C ALA A 509 -15.04 -6.86 28.15
N SER A 510 -15.77 -7.22 29.20
CA SER A 510 -16.21 -6.30 30.22
C SER A 510 -15.03 -5.76 31.01
N GLU A 511 -14.05 -6.60 31.34
CA GLU A 511 -12.82 -6.16 32.00
C GLU A 511 -12.04 -5.15 31.14
N LEU A 512 -11.84 -5.44 29.84
CA LEU A 512 -11.11 -4.57 28.94
C LEU A 512 -11.74 -3.17 28.88
N LEU A 513 -13.06 -3.10 28.74
CA LEU A 513 -13.78 -1.83 28.62
C LEU A 513 -13.88 -1.08 29.95
N LEU A 514 -14.01 -1.77 31.09
CA LEU A 514 -14.01 -1.13 32.40
C LEU A 514 -12.68 -0.45 32.78
N ARG A 515 -11.58 -0.86 32.14
CA ARG A 515 -10.25 -0.25 32.32
C ARG A 515 -10.06 1.03 31.51
N VAL A 516 -10.95 1.33 30.56
CA VAL A 516 -10.84 2.51 29.69
C VAL A 516 -11.34 3.75 30.43
N ASP A 517 -10.46 4.73 30.61
CA ASP A 517 -10.78 6.03 31.19
C ASP A 517 -10.56 7.21 30.23
N ASN A 518 -9.98 6.99 29.05
CA ASN A 518 -9.78 8.01 28.01
C ASN A 518 -9.91 7.40 26.61
N ILE A 519 -10.68 8.04 25.72
CA ILE A 519 -10.85 7.65 24.31
C ILE A 519 -10.40 8.82 23.42
N ILE A 520 -9.34 8.60 22.63
CA ILE A 520 -8.77 9.61 21.72
C ILE A 520 -8.99 9.16 20.27
N ARG A 521 -9.72 9.95 19.49
CA ARG A 521 -9.99 9.70 18.07
C ARG A 521 -9.19 10.66 17.19
N SER A 522 -8.33 10.10 16.34
CA SER A 522 -7.57 10.87 15.36
C SER A 522 -8.45 11.47 14.25
N ALA A 523 -7.99 12.55 13.64
CA ALA A 523 -8.70 13.22 12.55
C ALA A 523 -8.94 12.28 11.35
N PRO A 524 -10.17 12.21 10.80
CA PRO A 524 -10.48 11.33 9.68
C PRO A 524 -9.78 11.79 8.38
N ARG A 525 -9.42 10.83 7.53
CA ARG A 525 -8.78 11.11 6.23
C ARG A 525 -9.80 11.79 5.29
N ARG A 526 -9.48 13.00 4.79
CA ARG A 526 -10.40 13.78 3.91
C ARG A 526 -10.65 13.06 2.57
N ARG A 527 -11.92 12.92 2.17
CA ARG A 527 -12.34 12.44 0.83
C ARG A 527 -12.38 13.60 -0.19
N GLU A 528 -12.02 13.33 -1.44
CA GLU A 528 -12.03 14.35 -2.51
C GLU A 528 -13.48 14.75 -2.90
N PRO A 529 -13.81 16.06 -2.99
CA PRO A 529 -15.14 16.53 -3.36
C PRO A 529 -15.45 16.40 -4.86
N SER A 530 -16.74 16.44 -5.22
CA SER A 530 -17.22 16.34 -6.61
C SER A 530 -16.70 17.48 -7.51
N PHE A 531 -16.57 17.20 -8.82
CA PHE A 531 -16.04 18.14 -9.83
C PHE A 531 -16.78 19.48 -9.83
N PHE A 532 -18.11 19.46 -9.88
CA PHE A 532 -18.93 20.68 -9.94
C PHE A 532 -18.83 21.52 -8.66
N TYR A 533 -18.81 20.87 -7.49
CA TYR A 533 -18.63 21.57 -6.21
C TYR A 533 -17.27 22.29 -6.18
N THR A 534 -16.22 21.60 -6.63
CA THR A 534 -14.86 22.16 -6.69
C THR A 534 -14.78 23.32 -7.68
N LEU A 535 -15.39 23.19 -8.87
CA LEU A 535 -15.46 24.26 -9.86
C LEU A 535 -16.07 25.53 -9.26
N VAL A 536 -17.27 25.43 -8.69
CA VAL A 536 -18.00 26.57 -8.12
C VAL A 536 -17.20 27.19 -6.97
N LYS A 537 -16.61 26.37 -6.10
CA LYS A 537 -15.79 26.83 -4.98
C LYS A 537 -14.57 27.63 -5.45
N VAL A 538 -13.83 27.13 -6.43
CA VAL A 538 -12.65 27.82 -6.99
C VAL A 538 -13.06 29.14 -7.64
N ARG A 539 -14.10 29.14 -8.49
CA ARG A 539 -14.55 30.36 -9.18
C ARG A 539 -15.06 31.44 -8.22
N LEU A 540 -15.80 31.06 -7.17
CA LEU A 540 -16.24 32.00 -6.13
C LEU A 540 -15.06 32.59 -5.34
N CYS A 541 -13.99 31.81 -5.14
CA CYS A 541 -12.78 32.30 -4.48
C CYS A 541 -12.11 33.41 -5.30
N PHE A 542 -11.86 33.17 -6.59
CA PHE A 542 -11.26 34.16 -7.49
C PHE A 542 -12.14 35.40 -7.68
N TYR A 543 -13.46 35.23 -7.76
CA TYR A 543 -14.39 36.36 -7.79
C TYR A 543 -14.26 37.26 -6.55
N ARG A 544 -14.13 36.67 -5.35
CA ARG A 544 -13.92 37.42 -4.10
C ARG A 544 -12.57 38.14 -4.07
N LEU A 545 -11.50 37.51 -4.55
CA LEU A 545 -10.19 38.14 -4.66
C LEU A 545 -10.21 39.32 -5.63
N LYS A 546 -10.90 39.19 -6.77
CA LYS A 546 -11.07 40.26 -7.76
C LYS A 546 -11.79 41.45 -7.16
N LYS A 547 -12.87 41.21 -6.40
CA LYS A 547 -13.61 42.26 -5.69
C LYS A 547 -12.76 42.99 -4.63
N LYS A 548 -11.75 42.32 -4.07
CA LYS A 548 -10.78 42.91 -3.11
C LYS A 548 -9.63 43.66 -3.80
N GLY A 549 -9.61 43.77 -5.13
CA GLY A 549 -8.55 44.45 -5.87
C GLY A 549 -7.21 43.71 -5.85
N MET A 550 -7.22 42.39 -5.62
CA MET A 550 -5.98 41.60 -5.57
C MET A 550 -5.35 41.46 -6.97
N PRO A 551 -4.01 41.55 -7.10
CA PRO A 551 -3.32 41.39 -8.37
C PRO A 551 -3.60 40.03 -9.00
N MET A 552 -4.13 40.02 -10.23
CA MET A 552 -4.41 38.79 -10.98
C MET A 552 -4.44 39.08 -12.48
N LEU A 553 -4.18 38.05 -13.27
CA LEU A 553 -4.39 38.11 -14.72
C LEU A 553 -5.87 38.34 -15.05
N PRO A 554 -6.20 38.89 -16.24
CA PRO A 554 -7.59 39.05 -16.64
C PRO A 554 -8.37 37.73 -16.52
N TRP A 555 -9.40 37.74 -15.68
CA TRP A 555 -10.10 36.54 -15.22
C TRP A 555 -11.54 36.50 -15.71
N ASN A 556 -11.94 35.33 -16.23
CA ASN A 556 -13.28 35.02 -16.73
C ASN A 556 -14.01 34.06 -15.76
N LEU A 557 -15.31 34.25 -15.55
CA LEU A 557 -16.12 33.47 -14.61
C LEU A 557 -16.21 31.96 -14.96
N VAL A 558 -16.20 31.63 -16.25
CA VAL A 558 -16.34 30.25 -16.74
C VAL A 558 -14.96 29.60 -16.89
N LEU A 559 -14.07 30.25 -17.64
CA LEU A 559 -12.79 29.67 -18.05
C LEU A 559 -11.58 30.11 -17.20
N GLY A 560 -11.78 30.87 -16.13
CA GLY A 560 -10.68 31.36 -15.29
C GLY A 560 -9.70 32.22 -16.08
N ASN A 561 -8.41 31.94 -15.97
CA ASN A 561 -7.35 32.60 -16.74
C ASN A 561 -6.94 31.86 -18.03
N LEU A 562 -7.55 30.72 -18.35
CA LEU A 562 -7.21 29.90 -19.52
C LEU A 562 -7.21 30.68 -20.86
N PRO A 563 -8.16 31.59 -21.16
CA PRO A 563 -8.15 32.32 -22.43
C PRO A 563 -7.01 33.34 -22.58
N VAL A 564 -6.51 33.89 -21.46
CA VAL A 564 -5.35 34.79 -21.46
C VAL A 564 -4.08 33.96 -21.67
N LEU A 565 -3.96 32.86 -20.93
CA LEU A 565 -2.86 31.92 -21.07
C LEU A 565 -2.77 31.36 -22.50
N ALA A 566 -3.88 30.93 -23.09
CA ALA A 566 -3.89 30.40 -24.47
C ALA A 566 -3.44 31.44 -25.51
N ARG A 567 -3.71 32.73 -25.30
CA ARG A 567 -3.23 33.80 -26.18
C ARG A 567 -1.74 34.07 -25.96
N PHE A 568 -1.29 34.07 -24.71
CA PHE A 568 0.11 34.25 -24.36
C PHE A 568 0.99 33.10 -24.85
N MET A 569 0.53 31.85 -24.70
CA MET A 569 1.27 30.66 -25.14
C MET A 569 1.52 30.61 -26.66
N ARG A 570 0.85 31.44 -27.46
CA ARG A 570 1.18 31.61 -28.90
C ARG A 570 2.42 32.48 -29.15
N LYS A 571 2.88 33.23 -28.15
CA LYS A 571 4.07 34.10 -28.19
C LYS A 571 5.35 33.43 -27.67
N VAL A 572 5.28 32.18 -27.25
CA VAL A 572 6.44 31.40 -26.80
C VAL A 572 6.54 30.10 -27.62
N PRO A 573 7.73 29.51 -27.76
CA PRO A 573 7.88 28.16 -28.29
C PRO A 573 7.00 27.15 -27.53
N LYS A 574 6.46 26.15 -28.23
CA LYS A 574 5.49 25.19 -27.64
C LYS A 574 6.09 24.27 -26.59
N ASP A 575 7.38 24.01 -26.71
CA ASP A 575 8.20 23.16 -25.84
C ASP A 575 8.92 23.97 -24.74
N ALA A 576 8.71 25.28 -24.68
CA ALA A 576 9.29 26.17 -23.68
C ALA A 576 8.94 25.72 -22.26
N GLN A 577 9.92 25.82 -21.35
CA GLN A 577 9.67 25.54 -19.93
C GLN A 577 8.64 26.54 -19.36
N GLU A 578 7.69 26.05 -18.56
CA GLU A 578 6.63 26.86 -17.96
C GLU A 578 7.20 28.03 -17.16
N ALA A 579 8.17 27.80 -16.29
CA ALA A 579 8.74 28.85 -15.44
C ALA A 579 9.33 30.04 -16.23
N MET A 580 9.96 29.78 -17.38
CA MET A 580 10.44 30.87 -18.25
C MET A 580 9.29 31.57 -18.98
N SER A 581 8.32 30.81 -19.47
CA SER A 581 7.12 31.37 -20.11
C SER A 581 6.38 32.29 -19.15
N PHE A 582 6.25 31.88 -17.88
CA PHE A 582 5.64 32.67 -16.82
C PHE A 582 6.50 33.85 -16.36
N ALA A 583 7.83 33.74 -16.41
CA ALA A 583 8.71 34.89 -16.19
C ALA A 583 8.49 35.97 -17.26
N LEU A 584 8.35 35.58 -18.53
CA LEU A 584 8.02 36.50 -19.62
C LEU A 584 6.62 37.09 -19.43
N LEU A 585 5.62 36.26 -19.07
CA LEU A 585 4.26 36.71 -18.80
C LEU A 585 4.20 37.76 -17.68
N ALA A 586 4.90 37.53 -16.57
CA ALA A 586 4.97 38.47 -15.46
C ALA A 586 5.53 39.81 -15.93
N SER A 587 6.65 39.79 -16.66
CA SER A 587 7.29 41.00 -17.18
C SER A 587 6.44 41.78 -18.20
N GLU A 588 5.71 41.10 -19.11
CA GLU A 588 4.85 41.76 -20.10
C GLU A 588 3.56 42.32 -19.46
N SER A 589 3.11 41.74 -18.34
CA SER A 589 1.85 42.10 -17.69
C SER A 589 2.01 43.19 -16.61
N GLY A 590 3.25 43.56 -16.26
CA GLY A 590 3.54 44.47 -15.13
C GLY A 590 3.11 43.91 -13.76
N LEU A 591 3.02 42.58 -13.65
CA LEU A 591 2.66 41.86 -12.42
C LEU A 591 3.92 41.34 -11.73
N ASP A 592 4.82 42.26 -11.40
CA ASP A 592 6.22 41.95 -11.19
C ASP A 592 6.56 41.41 -9.79
N THR A 593 5.64 41.46 -8.83
CA THR A 593 5.88 41.00 -7.45
C THR A 593 5.14 39.71 -7.09
N CYS A 594 3.81 39.66 -7.29
CA CYS A 594 2.97 38.52 -6.94
C CYS A 594 1.58 38.63 -7.57
N PHE A 595 1.00 37.53 -8.05
CA PHE A 595 -0.36 37.53 -8.60
C PHE A 595 -1.08 36.18 -8.51
N TYR A 596 -2.42 36.22 -8.46
CA TYR A 596 -3.25 35.02 -8.48
C TYR A 596 -3.53 34.54 -9.90
N MET A 597 -3.55 33.22 -10.07
CA MET A 597 -3.87 32.56 -11.34
C MET A 597 -4.78 31.34 -11.18
N ASP A 598 -5.86 31.32 -11.94
CA ASP A 598 -6.89 30.28 -12.01
C ASP A 598 -6.74 29.44 -13.29
N THR A 599 -6.20 28.22 -13.15
CA THR A 599 -6.04 27.25 -14.24
C THR A 599 -6.93 26.01 -14.07
N TRP A 600 -7.81 25.98 -13.07
CA TRP A 600 -8.69 24.84 -12.80
C TRP A 600 -9.70 24.66 -13.96
N PRO A 601 -9.96 23.43 -14.45
CA PRO A 601 -9.59 22.11 -13.90
C PRO A 601 -8.26 21.51 -14.37
N PHE A 602 -7.53 22.20 -15.26
CA PHE A 602 -6.32 21.64 -15.87
C PHE A 602 -5.08 21.77 -14.99
N GLY A 603 -5.10 22.68 -14.02
CA GLY A 603 -4.08 22.87 -13.00
C GLY A 603 -4.66 23.27 -11.65
N PHE A 604 -3.78 23.45 -10.66
CA PHE A 604 -4.13 23.94 -9.33
C PHE A 604 -4.27 25.46 -9.35
N SER A 605 -5.12 26.01 -8.48
CA SER A 605 -5.15 27.45 -8.22
C SER A 605 -3.83 27.90 -7.61
N THR A 606 -3.14 28.84 -8.25
CA THR A 606 -1.79 29.23 -7.86
C THR A 606 -1.69 30.70 -7.45
N LEU A 607 -0.86 30.96 -6.44
CA LEU A 607 -0.30 32.27 -6.13
C LEU A 607 1.12 32.30 -6.69
N VAL A 608 1.32 33.04 -7.77
CA VAL A 608 2.62 33.14 -8.45
C VAL A 608 3.45 34.22 -7.77
N VAL A 609 4.62 33.83 -7.25
CA VAL A 609 5.54 34.70 -6.52
C VAL A 609 6.78 34.96 -7.38
N THR A 610 7.01 36.23 -7.69
CA THR A 610 8.12 36.71 -8.52
C THR A 610 9.03 37.70 -7.77
N SER A 611 8.73 37.97 -6.49
CA SER A 611 9.53 38.79 -5.58
C SER A 611 10.39 37.95 -4.62
N PRO A 612 11.65 38.33 -4.36
CA PRO A 612 12.51 37.63 -3.41
C PRO A 612 11.99 37.72 -1.97
N ASP A 613 11.40 38.85 -1.57
CA ASP A 613 10.86 39.08 -0.22
C ASP A 613 9.73 38.09 0.12
N LEU A 614 8.73 38.00 -0.75
CA LEU A 614 7.61 37.07 -0.57
C LEU A 614 8.06 35.60 -0.61
N ALA A 615 9.08 35.29 -1.42
CA ALA A 615 9.66 33.95 -1.47
C ALA A 615 10.41 33.60 -0.17
N VAL A 616 11.07 34.57 0.48
CA VAL A 616 11.69 34.41 1.81
C VAL A 616 10.62 34.17 2.86
N GLN A 617 9.54 34.94 2.84
CA GLN A 617 8.42 34.74 3.76
C GLN A 617 7.82 33.33 3.66
N ALA A 618 7.56 32.87 2.43
CA ALA A 618 6.98 31.55 2.19
C ALA A 618 7.90 30.39 2.64
N CYS A 619 9.22 30.52 2.45
CA CYS A 619 10.17 29.41 2.67
C CYS A 619 10.93 29.45 4.01
N GLN A 620 11.07 30.62 4.63
CA GLN A 620 11.87 30.79 5.85
C GLN A 620 11.04 31.33 7.01
N THR A 621 10.27 32.41 6.80
CA THR A 621 9.48 33.02 7.88
C THR A 621 8.34 32.11 8.33
N TYR A 622 7.57 31.59 7.37
CA TYR A 622 6.46 30.69 7.64
C TYR A 622 6.80 29.21 7.44
N ASP A 623 7.97 28.91 6.86
CA ASP A 623 8.45 27.56 6.53
C ASP A 623 7.34 26.65 6.00
N LEU A 624 6.62 27.14 4.98
CA LEU A 624 5.45 26.43 4.47
C LEU A 624 5.83 25.04 3.95
N VAL A 625 4.90 24.11 4.06
CA VAL A 625 5.09 22.73 3.61
C VAL A 625 4.94 22.62 2.09
N LYS A 626 5.36 21.49 1.52
CA LYS A 626 5.09 21.20 0.11
C LYS A 626 3.68 20.65 -0.07
N PRO A 627 2.98 20.97 -1.17
CA PRO A 627 1.64 20.44 -1.43
C PRO A 627 1.68 18.97 -1.82
N ASP A 628 0.69 18.19 -1.38
CA ASP A 628 0.59 16.75 -1.64
C ASP A 628 0.49 16.42 -3.14
N ALA A 629 -0.03 17.35 -3.94
CA ALA A 629 -0.11 17.25 -5.40
C ALA A 629 1.25 16.96 -6.07
N LEU A 630 2.36 17.36 -5.44
CA LEU A 630 3.70 17.16 -5.96
C LEU A 630 4.11 15.68 -5.99
N ALA A 631 3.48 14.84 -5.17
CA ALA A 631 3.73 13.40 -5.15
C ALA A 631 3.37 12.75 -6.48
N ALA A 632 2.29 13.18 -7.14
CA ALA A 632 1.85 12.64 -8.43
C ALA A 632 2.88 12.91 -9.55
N PHE A 633 3.58 14.05 -9.47
CA PHE A 633 4.66 14.39 -10.41
C PHE A 633 5.88 13.52 -10.19
N ILE A 634 6.34 13.32 -8.94
CA ILE A 634 7.64 12.70 -8.68
C ILE A 634 7.61 11.16 -8.58
N THR A 635 6.46 10.59 -8.20
CA THR A 635 6.29 9.13 -7.99
C THR A 635 6.68 8.27 -9.21
N PRO A 636 6.41 8.65 -10.47
CA PRO A 636 6.89 7.89 -11.62
C PRO A 636 8.42 7.70 -11.65
N MET A 637 9.18 8.73 -11.23
CA MET A 637 10.65 8.71 -11.20
C MET A 637 11.19 7.98 -9.97
N THR A 638 10.55 8.14 -8.81
CA THR A 638 11.04 7.61 -7.52
C THR A 638 10.47 6.25 -7.14
N GLY A 639 9.32 5.86 -7.69
CA GLY A 639 8.60 4.63 -7.36
C GLY A 639 7.84 4.66 -6.03
N GLY A 640 7.77 5.81 -5.35
CA GLY A 640 7.07 5.96 -4.08
C GLY A 640 7.40 7.27 -3.36
N PRO A 641 6.91 7.44 -2.12
CA PRO A 641 7.12 8.66 -1.34
C PRO A 641 8.58 8.86 -0.92
N THR A 642 9.02 10.12 -0.92
CA THR A 642 10.42 10.50 -0.71
C THR A 642 10.59 11.69 0.21
N LEU A 643 11.84 11.98 0.59
CA LEU A 643 12.18 13.22 1.29
C LEU A 643 11.78 14.49 0.51
N PHE A 644 11.53 14.39 -0.81
CA PHE A 644 11.16 15.55 -1.60
C PHE A 644 9.71 15.97 -1.40
N ASP A 645 8.77 15.04 -1.32
CA ASP A 645 7.32 15.27 -1.29
C ASP A 645 6.69 15.04 0.10
N ARG A 646 7.38 14.35 1.01
CA ARG A 646 6.92 14.19 2.39
C ARG A 646 7.04 15.47 3.22
N ASN A 647 6.25 15.53 4.28
CA ASN A 647 6.18 16.64 5.23
C ASN A 647 6.30 16.15 6.69
N GLY A 648 6.51 17.06 7.63
CA GLY A 648 6.53 16.76 9.07
C GLY A 648 7.66 15.82 9.49
N ALA A 649 7.35 14.89 10.40
CA ALA A 649 8.34 14.00 11.02
C ALA A 649 9.03 13.05 10.03
N GLU A 650 8.31 12.54 9.03
CA GLU A 650 8.88 11.65 8.01
C GLU A 650 9.97 12.37 7.20
N TRP A 651 9.68 13.60 6.77
CA TRP A 651 10.63 14.44 6.07
C TRP A 651 11.85 14.75 6.94
N LYS A 652 11.62 15.18 8.19
CA LYS A 652 12.71 15.55 9.12
C LYS A 652 13.67 14.38 9.33
N ARG A 653 13.14 13.17 9.58
CA ARG A 653 13.93 11.95 9.72
C ARG A 653 14.76 11.63 8.47
N GLY A 654 14.14 11.69 7.29
CA GLY A 654 14.85 11.47 6.03
C GLY A 654 15.96 12.51 5.82
N ARG A 655 15.65 13.79 6.05
CA ARG A 655 16.58 14.90 5.90
C ARG A 655 17.79 14.77 6.81
N GLU A 656 17.57 14.47 8.09
CA GLU A 656 18.63 14.23 9.07
C GLU A 656 19.53 13.06 8.63
N LEU A 657 18.94 11.93 8.25
CA LEU A 657 19.68 10.74 7.82
C LEU A 657 20.63 11.02 6.64
N PHE A 658 20.12 11.68 5.58
CA PHE A 658 20.91 11.90 4.37
C PHE A 658 21.88 13.08 4.49
N SER A 659 21.67 14.01 5.42
CA SER A 659 22.52 15.21 5.59
C SER A 659 24.01 14.87 5.78
N HIS A 660 24.32 13.77 6.45
CA HIS A 660 25.69 13.30 6.65
C HIS A 660 26.39 12.95 5.34
N GLY A 661 25.67 12.36 4.37
CA GLY A 661 26.19 11.98 3.06
C GLY A 661 26.50 13.16 2.14
N PHE A 662 25.88 14.33 2.41
CA PHE A 662 26.08 15.57 1.67
C PHE A 662 26.83 16.65 2.46
N SER A 663 27.36 16.31 3.63
CA SER A 663 28.24 17.20 4.38
C SER A 663 29.50 17.52 3.58
N MET A 664 30.10 18.70 3.79
CA MET A 664 31.32 19.11 3.09
C MET A 664 32.45 18.07 3.21
N ARG A 665 32.56 17.41 4.37
CA ARG A 665 33.53 16.33 4.60
C ARG A 665 33.30 15.12 3.68
N SER A 666 32.05 14.67 3.56
CA SER A 666 31.68 13.53 2.70
C SER A 666 31.84 13.90 1.22
N VAL A 667 31.39 15.09 0.84
CA VAL A 667 31.46 15.62 -0.53
C VAL A 667 32.91 15.72 -1.02
N MET A 668 33.82 16.22 -0.19
CA MET A 668 35.25 16.23 -0.51
C MET A 668 35.84 14.83 -0.67
N GLY A 669 35.31 13.84 0.07
CA GLY A 669 35.67 12.44 -0.10
C GLY A 669 35.26 11.84 -1.45
N TYR A 670 34.33 12.47 -2.19
CA TYR A 670 33.90 12.00 -3.51
C TYR A 670 34.74 12.54 -4.68
N VAL A 671 35.63 13.51 -4.44
CA VAL A 671 36.46 14.13 -5.50
C VAL A 671 37.20 13.11 -6.36
N PRO A 672 37.83 12.05 -5.82
CA PRO A 672 38.49 11.05 -6.65
C PRO A 672 37.54 10.34 -7.62
N TYR A 673 36.29 10.07 -7.21
CA TYR A 673 35.29 9.43 -8.06
C TYR A 673 34.77 10.38 -9.13
N ILE A 674 34.55 11.65 -8.79
CA ILE A 674 34.18 12.69 -9.75
C ILE A 674 35.27 12.79 -10.81
N LEU A 675 36.55 12.92 -10.40
CA LEU A 675 37.68 12.99 -11.32
C LEU A 675 37.77 11.79 -12.26
N GLN A 676 37.55 10.59 -11.73
CA GLN A 676 37.58 9.37 -12.54
C GLN A 676 36.53 9.39 -13.67
N GLU A 677 35.32 9.90 -13.41
CA GLU A 677 34.29 10.00 -14.45
C GLU A 677 34.51 11.21 -15.38
N VAL A 678 35.08 12.31 -14.87
CA VAL A 678 35.44 13.50 -15.67
C VAL A 678 36.51 13.18 -16.70
N GLU A 679 37.52 12.37 -16.34
CA GLU A 679 38.56 11.96 -17.29
C GLU A 679 37.98 11.20 -18.47
N VAL A 680 37.01 10.30 -18.23
CA VAL A 680 36.29 9.60 -19.31
C VAL A 680 35.52 10.61 -20.17
N TYR A 681 34.89 11.61 -19.56
CA TYR A 681 34.16 12.65 -20.28
C TYR A 681 35.08 13.51 -21.15
N VAL A 682 36.25 13.89 -20.63
CA VAL A 682 37.30 14.58 -21.39
C VAL A 682 37.76 13.72 -22.57
N ASP A 683 37.99 12.43 -22.39
CA ASP A 683 38.37 11.54 -23.49
C ASP A 683 37.28 11.44 -24.57
N VAL A 684 35.99 11.39 -24.19
CA VAL A 684 34.88 11.45 -25.17
C VAL A 684 34.93 12.76 -25.96
N LEU A 685 35.19 13.89 -25.28
CA LEU A 685 35.33 15.19 -25.94
C LEU A 685 36.57 15.26 -26.85
N ARG A 686 37.68 14.61 -26.48
CA ARG A 686 38.87 14.48 -27.36
C ARG A 686 38.54 13.73 -28.64
N ASP A 687 37.80 12.64 -28.54
CA ASP A 687 37.38 11.85 -29.70
C ASP A 687 36.51 12.70 -30.64
N LEU A 688 35.55 13.45 -30.10
CA LEU A 688 34.67 14.34 -30.86
C LEU A 688 35.41 15.55 -31.43
N ALA A 689 36.42 16.08 -30.72
CA ALA A 689 37.26 17.17 -31.21
C ALA A 689 38.12 16.74 -32.41
N LYS A 690 38.57 15.47 -32.44
CA LYS A 690 39.30 14.89 -33.58
C LYS A 690 38.43 14.72 -34.81
N THR A 691 37.17 14.29 -34.66
CA THR A 691 36.26 14.14 -35.81
C THR A 691 35.73 15.47 -36.30
N GLY A 692 35.52 16.43 -35.39
CA GLY A 692 34.91 17.72 -35.69
C GLY A 692 33.41 17.62 -36.02
N ASP A 693 32.76 16.51 -35.69
CA ASP A 693 31.35 16.31 -35.97
C ASP A 693 30.45 17.15 -35.05
N THR A 694 29.22 17.42 -35.52
CA THR A 694 28.18 18.02 -34.68
C THR A 694 27.49 16.93 -33.87
N PHE A 695 27.39 17.11 -32.56
CA PHE A 695 26.76 16.18 -31.63
C PHE A 695 25.79 16.91 -30.69
N LEU A 696 24.98 16.14 -29.95
CA LEU A 696 24.06 16.68 -28.93
C LEU A 696 24.74 16.64 -27.56
N LEU A 697 25.04 17.81 -27.00
CA LEU A 697 25.76 17.90 -25.72
C LEU A 697 24.94 17.32 -24.55
N ASP A 698 23.61 17.38 -24.63
CA ASP A 698 22.67 16.80 -23.66
C ASP A 698 22.83 15.29 -23.47
N GLU A 699 23.04 14.54 -24.55
CA GLU A 699 23.11 13.08 -24.45
C GLU A 699 24.34 12.62 -23.66
N ILE A 700 25.47 13.25 -23.94
CA ILE A 700 26.77 12.88 -23.38
C ILE A 700 26.88 13.41 -21.94
N THR A 701 26.51 14.66 -21.70
CA THR A 701 26.63 15.28 -20.37
C THR A 701 25.72 14.59 -19.36
N CYS A 702 24.48 14.22 -19.73
CA CYS A 702 23.60 13.51 -18.79
C CYS A 702 24.09 12.09 -18.47
N ARG A 703 24.74 11.38 -19.40
CA ARG A 703 25.39 10.08 -19.13
C ARG A 703 26.58 10.23 -18.18
N TYR A 704 27.39 11.25 -18.42
CA TYR A 704 28.53 11.59 -17.56
C TYR A 704 28.11 11.84 -16.10
N VAL A 705 27.15 12.73 -15.87
CA VAL A 705 26.71 13.02 -14.49
C VAL A 705 25.94 11.83 -13.89
N MET A 706 25.24 11.02 -14.70
CA MET A 706 24.62 9.78 -14.23
C MET A 706 25.65 8.81 -13.65
N ASP A 707 26.83 8.69 -14.26
CA ASP A 707 27.92 7.86 -13.75
C ASP A 707 28.47 8.40 -12.42
N ILE A 708 28.60 9.73 -12.28
CA ILE A 708 29.01 10.38 -11.02
C ILE A 708 28.02 10.06 -9.90
N ILE A 709 26.73 10.33 -10.10
CA ILE A 709 25.74 10.12 -9.03
C ILE A 709 25.53 8.63 -8.75
N GLY A 710 25.68 7.75 -9.74
CA GLY A 710 25.70 6.30 -9.55
C GLY A 710 26.80 5.86 -8.58
N ASN A 711 28.00 6.43 -8.74
CA ASN A 711 29.11 6.14 -7.86
C ASN A 711 28.91 6.74 -6.46
N VAL A 712 28.54 8.03 -6.36
CA VAL A 712 28.32 8.72 -5.08
C VAL A 712 27.18 8.08 -4.28
N ALA A 713 26.06 7.75 -4.93
CA ALA A 713 24.89 7.21 -4.25
C ALA A 713 25.02 5.73 -3.93
N MET A 714 25.57 4.93 -4.86
CA MET A 714 25.51 3.45 -4.81
C MET A 714 26.87 2.76 -4.72
N ASN A 715 27.98 3.50 -4.78
CA ASN A 715 29.34 2.96 -4.91
C ASN A 715 29.49 2.01 -6.12
N THR A 716 28.84 2.36 -7.24
CA THR A 716 28.82 1.54 -8.45
C THR A 716 29.14 2.39 -9.67
N ARG A 717 30.08 1.92 -10.50
CA ARG A 717 30.39 2.55 -11.78
C ARG A 717 29.46 2.00 -12.87
N PHE A 718 28.65 2.86 -13.47
CA PHE A 718 27.74 2.48 -14.54
C PHE A 718 28.40 2.43 -15.92
N ILE A 719 29.42 3.26 -16.15
CA ILE A 719 30.15 3.36 -17.43
C ILE A 719 29.17 3.70 -18.57
N SER A 720 28.11 4.46 -18.25
CA SER A 720 27.05 4.80 -19.20
C SER A 720 27.53 5.77 -20.29
N GLN A 721 28.65 6.46 -20.05
CA GLN A 721 29.31 7.31 -21.04
C GLN A 721 29.75 6.56 -22.31
N ARG A 722 30.15 5.28 -22.18
CA ARG A 722 30.68 4.47 -23.29
C ARG A 722 29.81 3.27 -23.63
N LYS A 723 28.99 2.79 -22.70
CA LYS A 723 28.18 1.56 -22.86
C LYS A 723 26.73 1.79 -22.45
N PHE A 724 25.83 0.96 -22.98
CA PHE A 724 24.44 0.97 -22.55
C PHE A 724 24.33 0.53 -21.08
N HIS A 725 23.67 1.35 -20.25
CA HIS A 725 23.36 1.00 -18.86
C HIS A 725 21.84 1.04 -18.59
N PRO A 726 21.24 -0.03 -18.05
CA PRO A 726 19.78 -0.16 -17.95
C PRO A 726 19.14 0.87 -17.02
N ILE A 727 19.77 1.22 -15.89
CA ILE A 727 19.25 2.27 -15.01
C ILE A 727 19.27 3.63 -15.70
N ALA A 728 20.39 3.99 -16.33
CA ALA A 728 20.57 5.29 -16.95
C ALA A 728 19.53 5.49 -18.08
N ALA A 729 19.33 4.45 -18.89
CA ALA A 729 18.32 4.43 -19.94
C ALA A 729 16.89 4.48 -19.39
N ALA A 730 16.57 3.69 -18.36
CA ALA A 730 15.24 3.66 -17.75
C ALA A 730 14.88 5.00 -17.09
N MET A 731 15.81 5.62 -16.37
CA MET A 731 15.63 6.92 -15.74
C MET A 731 15.38 8.00 -16.79
N ARG A 732 16.21 8.06 -17.84
CA ARG A 732 16.07 9.02 -18.93
C ARG A 732 14.75 8.86 -19.69
N ASP A 733 14.38 7.63 -20.07
CA ASP A 733 13.10 7.35 -20.74
C ASP A 733 11.89 7.72 -19.87
N THR A 734 11.97 7.51 -18.55
CA THR A 734 10.92 7.97 -17.63
C THR A 734 10.83 9.49 -17.59
N ILE A 735 11.94 10.22 -17.46
CA ILE A 735 11.94 11.69 -17.42
C ILE A 735 11.39 12.28 -18.71
N ASP A 736 11.87 11.79 -19.86
CA ASP A 736 11.45 12.29 -21.16
C ASP A 736 9.94 12.09 -21.37
N ARG A 737 9.38 10.97 -20.90
CA ARG A 737 7.94 10.70 -21.00
C ARG A 737 7.10 11.52 -20.04
N GLU A 738 7.56 11.73 -18.81
CA GLU A 738 6.77 12.40 -17.77
C GLU A 738 6.75 13.92 -17.93
N CYS A 739 7.91 14.53 -18.18
CA CYS A 739 8.01 15.99 -18.32
C CYS A 739 7.32 16.51 -19.61
N GLN A 740 7.28 15.70 -20.67
CA GLN A 740 6.59 16.07 -21.92
C GLN A 740 5.06 16.20 -21.77
N ILE A 741 4.46 15.67 -20.70
CA ILE A 741 3.01 15.72 -20.46
C ILE A 741 2.55 17.10 -19.98
N GLU A 742 3.46 17.86 -19.36
CA GLU A 742 3.21 19.23 -18.91
C GLU A 742 2.98 20.18 -20.10
N THR A 743 3.38 19.80 -21.32
CA THR A 743 3.17 20.59 -22.56
C THR A 743 1.74 20.57 -23.11
N GLY A 744 0.77 20.05 -22.36
CA GLY A 744 -0.67 20.33 -22.58
C GLY A 744 -1.48 19.28 -23.34
N ASN A 745 -0.91 18.13 -23.73
CA ASN A 745 -1.71 17.05 -24.33
C ASN A 745 -2.24 16.09 -23.25
N HIS A 746 -3.38 16.41 -22.63
CA HIS A 746 -3.96 15.60 -21.55
C HIS A 746 -4.29 14.15 -21.95
N PHE A 747 -4.45 13.83 -23.23
CA PHE A 747 -4.65 12.45 -23.71
C PHE A 747 -3.41 11.57 -23.57
N SER A 748 -2.22 12.16 -23.49
CA SER A 748 -1.00 11.41 -23.18
C SER A 748 -1.01 10.84 -21.75
N ARG A 749 -1.83 11.41 -20.85
CA ARG A 749 -1.99 10.91 -19.48
C ARG A 749 -2.62 9.52 -19.42
N VAL A 750 -3.50 9.18 -20.38
CA VAL A 750 -4.22 7.91 -20.47
C VAL A 750 -3.60 6.93 -21.47
N ASN A 751 -2.40 7.22 -22.00
CA ASN A 751 -1.74 6.37 -22.97
C ASN A 751 -1.28 5.03 -22.32
N PRO A 752 -1.81 3.87 -22.74
CA PRO A 752 -1.47 2.58 -22.14
C PRO A 752 0.01 2.18 -22.34
N VAL A 753 0.64 2.60 -23.46
CA VAL A 753 2.07 2.36 -23.70
C VAL A 753 2.93 3.08 -22.66
N ARG A 754 2.51 4.28 -22.23
CA ARG A 754 3.17 5.03 -21.16
C ARG A 754 3.08 4.28 -19.84
N LEU A 755 1.89 3.83 -19.44
CA LEU A 755 1.71 3.08 -18.19
C LEU A 755 2.55 1.79 -18.17
N PHE A 756 2.61 1.08 -19.30
CA PHE A 756 3.47 -0.08 -19.45
C PHE A 756 4.96 0.27 -19.34
N LYS A 757 5.41 1.34 -20.01
CA LYS A 757 6.81 1.81 -19.95
C LYS A 757 7.20 2.28 -18.55
N GLN A 758 6.34 3.03 -17.87
CA GLN A 758 6.53 3.42 -16.47
C GLN A 758 6.69 2.20 -15.57
N TRP A 759 5.82 1.21 -15.71
CA TRP A 759 5.90 -0.04 -14.97
C TRP A 759 7.21 -0.79 -15.26
N TYR A 760 7.59 -0.92 -16.54
CA TYR A 760 8.82 -1.61 -16.96
C TYR A 760 10.09 -0.90 -16.46
N ASN A 761 10.19 0.41 -16.64
CA ASN A 761 11.32 1.22 -16.18
C ASN A 761 11.38 1.21 -14.64
N GLY A 762 10.23 1.35 -13.97
CA GLY A 762 10.11 1.28 -12.53
C GLY A 762 10.58 -0.06 -11.96
N ARG A 763 10.20 -1.17 -12.59
CA ARG A 763 10.66 -2.51 -12.22
C ARG A 763 12.16 -2.67 -12.44
N THR A 764 12.69 -2.17 -13.55
CA THR A 764 14.13 -2.22 -13.89
C THR A 764 14.96 -1.49 -12.84
N MET A 765 14.57 -0.26 -12.49
CA MET A 765 15.25 0.55 -11.47
C MET A 765 15.17 -0.09 -10.08
N ASN A 766 13.97 -0.52 -9.65
CA ASN A 766 13.77 -1.14 -8.34
C ASN A 766 14.59 -2.43 -8.18
N HIS A 767 14.65 -3.25 -9.24
CA HIS A 767 15.37 -4.50 -9.22
C HIS A 767 16.88 -4.28 -9.06
N TYR A 768 17.47 -3.42 -9.89
CA TYR A 768 18.91 -3.18 -9.84
C TYR A 768 19.33 -2.51 -8.52
N ILE A 769 18.62 -1.47 -8.08
CA ILE A 769 18.92 -0.79 -6.82
C ILE A 769 18.77 -1.74 -5.63
N GLY A 770 17.75 -2.61 -5.66
CA GLY A 770 17.56 -3.63 -4.63
C GLY A 770 18.68 -4.66 -4.57
N ILE A 771 19.29 -5.03 -5.71
CA ILE A 771 20.47 -5.91 -5.74
C ILE A 771 21.67 -5.21 -5.11
N GLU A 772 21.95 -3.97 -5.50
CA GLU A 772 23.12 -3.26 -4.99
C GLU A 772 23.00 -2.98 -3.49
N LEU A 773 21.80 -2.61 -3.00
CA LEU A 773 21.55 -2.46 -1.56
C LEU A 773 21.87 -3.74 -0.76
N GLU A 774 21.49 -4.90 -1.30
CA GLU A 774 21.78 -6.18 -0.66
C GLU A 774 23.29 -6.45 -0.63
N LYS A 775 23.96 -6.22 -1.76
CA LYS A 775 25.41 -6.38 -1.86
C LYS A 775 26.15 -5.47 -0.89
N ARG A 776 25.75 -4.20 -0.77
CA ARG A 776 26.33 -3.25 0.21
C ARG A 776 26.09 -3.70 1.64
N TYR A 777 24.89 -4.25 1.93
CA TYR A 777 24.59 -4.80 3.25
C TYR A 777 25.50 -6.00 3.60
N GLN A 778 25.74 -6.91 2.65
CA GLN A 778 26.67 -8.04 2.87
C GLN A 778 28.10 -7.57 3.11
N VAL A 779 28.57 -6.58 2.34
CA VAL A 779 29.91 -5.98 2.53
C VAL A 779 30.03 -5.36 3.93
N TRP A 780 29.01 -4.60 4.37
CA TRP A 780 28.97 -4.02 5.72
C TRP A 780 29.02 -5.10 6.82
N LYS A 781 28.30 -6.22 6.64
CA LYS A 781 28.30 -7.35 7.58
C LYS A 781 29.68 -8.01 7.68
N GLN A 782 30.38 -8.16 6.55
CA GLN A 782 31.72 -8.79 6.50
C GLN A 782 32.82 -7.90 7.10
N GLN A 783 32.73 -6.59 6.93
CA GLN A 783 33.78 -5.65 7.36
C GLN A 783 33.72 -5.31 8.86
N GLY A 784 32.65 -5.70 9.57
CA GLY A 784 32.42 -5.35 10.97
C GLY A 784 32.13 -3.85 11.14
N ALA A 785 31.48 -3.48 12.24
CA ALA A 785 31.05 -2.10 12.50
C ALA A 785 32.20 -1.06 12.62
N THR A 786 33.47 -1.48 12.46
CA THR A 786 34.67 -0.73 12.87
C THR A 786 35.64 -0.35 11.75
N SER A 787 35.42 -0.64 10.46
CA SER A 787 36.36 -0.20 9.42
C SER A 787 36.17 1.28 9.04
N SER A 788 37.12 2.11 9.44
CA SER A 788 37.25 3.54 9.13
C SER A 788 38.03 3.78 7.83
N SER A 789 37.59 3.25 6.68
CA SER A 789 38.19 3.63 5.40
C SER A 789 37.37 4.72 4.69
N THR A 790 38.11 5.59 4.03
CA THR A 790 37.75 6.92 3.52
C THR A 790 36.82 6.87 2.30
N SER A 791 35.71 7.60 2.40
CA SER A 791 34.55 7.72 1.49
C SER A 791 33.54 6.55 1.53
N LYS A 792 32.42 6.79 2.21
CA LYS A 792 31.25 5.89 2.26
C LYS A 792 30.20 6.46 1.32
N SER A 793 29.61 5.62 0.46
CA SER A 793 28.50 6.05 -0.40
C SER A 793 27.25 6.38 0.42
N ILE A 794 26.27 7.04 -0.21
CA ILE A 794 25.00 7.34 0.46
C ILE A 794 24.32 6.05 0.96
N MET A 795 24.34 4.96 0.16
CA MET A 795 23.83 3.65 0.58
C MET A 795 24.52 3.13 1.85
N ASP A 796 25.85 3.20 1.91
CA ASP A 796 26.62 2.69 3.06
C ASP A 796 26.29 3.44 4.34
N LEU A 797 26.14 4.76 4.24
CA LEU A 797 25.79 5.61 5.38
C LEU A 797 24.40 5.29 5.91
N VAL A 798 23.44 5.08 5.01
CA VAL A 798 22.05 4.79 5.36
C VAL A 798 21.89 3.41 5.97
N ILE A 799 22.61 2.41 5.44
CA ILE A 799 22.66 1.06 6.03
C ILE A 799 23.30 1.11 7.42
N ALA A 800 24.44 1.79 7.56
CA ALA A 800 25.14 1.89 8.84
C ALA A 800 24.29 2.56 9.92
N GLU A 801 23.58 3.64 9.58
CA GLU A 801 22.68 4.32 10.52
C GLU A 801 21.46 3.45 10.87
N TYR A 802 20.87 2.78 9.88
CA TYR A 802 19.72 1.89 10.09
C TYR A 802 20.03 0.75 11.06
N MET A 803 21.28 0.26 11.04
CA MET A 803 21.73 -0.85 11.86
C MET A 803 22.20 -0.46 13.27
N LYS A 804 22.39 0.82 13.58
CA LYS A 804 22.80 1.25 14.94
C LYS A 804 21.81 0.82 16.04
N THR A 805 20.53 0.67 15.72
CA THR A 805 19.46 0.37 16.68
C THR A 805 18.92 -1.06 16.58
N ARG A 806 19.55 -1.93 15.77
CA ARG A 806 19.07 -3.30 15.50
C ARG A 806 20.17 -4.35 15.62
N GLN A 807 19.78 -5.57 15.98
CA GLN A 807 20.70 -6.71 16.06
C GLN A 807 20.95 -7.32 14.68
N VAL A 808 22.21 -7.70 14.42
CA VAL A 808 22.69 -8.30 13.17
C VAL A 808 22.37 -9.81 13.17
N ALA A 809 21.09 -10.17 13.08
CA ALA A 809 20.68 -11.59 13.12
C ALA A 809 20.32 -12.18 11.74
N GLU A 810 19.86 -11.37 10.78
CA GLU A 810 19.32 -11.88 9.50
C GLU A 810 20.37 -12.00 8.38
N SER A 811 20.14 -12.94 7.45
CA SER A 811 20.92 -13.15 6.23
C SER A 811 20.63 -12.11 5.14
N THR A 812 19.45 -11.49 5.17
CA THR A 812 18.97 -10.51 4.17
C THR A 812 18.59 -9.18 4.81
N LEU A 813 18.62 -8.09 4.05
CA LEU A 813 18.17 -6.78 4.52
C LEU A 813 16.64 -6.73 4.69
N ASP A 814 16.16 -6.10 5.77
CA ASP A 814 14.72 -5.91 6.05
C ASP A 814 13.97 -5.42 4.80
N PRO A 815 12.98 -6.18 4.29
CA PRO A 815 12.23 -5.84 3.08
C PRO A 815 11.58 -4.45 3.11
N LYS A 816 11.08 -4.00 4.28
CA LYS A 816 10.44 -2.69 4.42
C LYS A 816 11.45 -1.57 4.26
N PHE A 817 12.61 -1.71 4.88
CA PHE A 817 13.71 -0.74 4.72
C PHE A 817 14.30 -0.76 3.32
N LYS A 818 14.49 -1.94 2.74
CA LYS A 818 14.98 -2.08 1.36
C LYS A 818 14.08 -1.35 0.36
N ALA A 819 12.76 -1.50 0.48
CA ALA A 819 11.80 -0.78 -0.34
C ALA A 819 11.88 0.75 -0.12
N TRP A 820 11.94 1.19 1.14
CA TRP A 820 12.06 2.61 1.47
C TRP A 820 13.38 3.23 0.98
N ALA A 821 14.51 2.56 1.17
CA ALA A 821 15.82 3.03 0.73
C ALA A 821 15.88 3.09 -0.81
N THR A 822 15.29 2.11 -1.49
CA THR A 822 15.20 2.09 -2.96
C THR A 822 14.52 3.35 -3.50
N THR A 823 13.43 3.82 -2.89
CA THR A 823 12.74 5.04 -3.36
C THR A 823 13.58 6.29 -3.13
N GLN A 824 14.35 6.39 -2.04
CA GLN A 824 15.25 7.52 -1.80
C GLN A 824 16.45 7.53 -2.75
N ILE A 825 17.04 6.37 -3.06
CA ILE A 825 18.15 6.28 -4.01
C ILE A 825 17.67 6.67 -5.42
N ARG A 826 16.48 6.23 -5.84
CA ARG A 826 15.89 6.67 -7.11
C ARG A 826 15.72 8.19 -7.17
N LEU A 827 15.33 8.81 -6.05
CA LEU A 827 15.28 10.27 -5.95
C LEU A 827 16.65 10.88 -6.24
N PHE A 828 17.72 10.44 -5.56
CA PHE A 828 19.06 11.02 -5.78
C PHE A 828 19.58 10.82 -7.19
N LEU A 829 19.36 9.65 -7.78
CA LEU A 829 19.69 9.41 -9.19
C LEU A 829 18.94 10.38 -10.10
N PHE A 830 17.65 10.60 -9.86
CA PHE A 830 16.86 11.57 -10.64
C PHE A 830 17.36 13.01 -10.46
N VAL A 831 17.30 13.56 -9.25
CA VAL A 831 17.59 15.00 -9.02
C VAL A 831 19.07 15.35 -9.17
N GLY A 832 19.97 14.38 -8.95
CA GLY A 832 21.41 14.61 -8.97
C GLY A 832 22.03 14.65 -10.36
N HIS A 833 21.52 13.87 -11.33
CA HIS A 833 22.11 13.82 -12.68
C HIS A 833 21.67 14.98 -13.57
N ASP A 834 20.36 15.17 -13.71
CA ASP A 834 19.79 15.98 -14.79
C ASP A 834 20.02 17.49 -14.55
N SER A 835 19.80 17.96 -13.32
CA SER A 835 19.98 19.37 -12.96
C SER A 835 21.45 19.83 -13.05
N THR A 836 22.40 18.99 -12.62
CA THR A 836 23.84 19.28 -12.69
C THR A 836 24.32 19.26 -14.14
N ALA A 837 23.88 18.28 -14.95
CA ALA A 837 24.21 18.20 -16.37
C ALA A 837 23.72 19.43 -17.15
N VAL A 838 22.47 19.85 -16.91
CA VAL A 838 21.90 21.07 -17.50
C VAL A 838 22.73 22.31 -17.16
N THR A 839 23.16 22.43 -15.91
CA THR A 839 23.98 23.57 -15.48
C THR A 839 25.35 23.56 -16.17
N ILE A 840 26.00 22.41 -16.31
CA ILE A 840 27.28 22.27 -17.03
C ILE A 840 27.10 22.71 -18.49
N MET A 841 26.06 22.23 -19.17
CA MET A 841 25.76 22.61 -20.55
C MET A 841 25.60 24.12 -20.72
N TYR A 842 24.84 24.76 -19.84
CA TYR A 842 24.64 26.21 -19.89
C TYR A 842 25.91 27.00 -19.54
N CYS A 843 26.77 26.49 -18.66
CA CYS A 843 28.07 27.11 -18.39
C CYS A 843 28.93 27.10 -19.66
N LEU A 844 29.04 25.95 -20.33
CA LEU A 844 29.81 25.80 -21.57
C LEU A 844 29.24 26.66 -22.70
N TYR A 845 27.92 26.68 -22.85
CA TYR A 845 27.22 27.52 -23.83
C TYR A 845 27.47 29.01 -23.59
N LEU A 846 27.29 29.51 -22.36
CA LEU A 846 27.52 30.93 -22.05
C LEU A 846 29.00 31.30 -22.22
N LEU A 847 29.94 30.47 -21.76
CA LEU A 847 31.36 30.73 -21.96
C LEU A 847 31.75 30.79 -23.44
N SER A 848 31.13 29.97 -24.30
CA SER A 848 31.37 30.03 -25.75
C SER A 848 30.93 31.35 -26.40
N LYS A 849 29.90 31.99 -25.85
CA LYS A 849 29.40 33.30 -26.28
C LYS A 849 30.16 34.48 -25.67
N HIS A 850 30.89 34.26 -24.59
CA HIS A 850 31.58 35.29 -23.84
C HIS A 850 33.09 35.01 -23.73
N PRO A 851 33.88 35.19 -24.82
CA PRO A 851 35.31 34.90 -24.85
C PRO A 851 36.12 35.60 -23.74
N ALA A 852 35.72 36.80 -23.32
CA ALA A 852 36.38 37.52 -22.23
C ALA A 852 36.22 36.81 -20.88
N ALA A 853 35.05 36.24 -20.60
CA ALA A 853 34.82 35.43 -19.40
C ALA A 853 35.56 34.09 -19.49
N LEU A 854 35.59 33.47 -20.68
CA LEU A 854 36.37 32.26 -20.94
C LEU A 854 37.88 32.48 -20.77
N ALA A 855 38.41 33.64 -21.15
CA ALA A 855 39.81 33.97 -20.91
C ALA A 855 40.11 34.15 -19.41
N LYS A 856 39.22 34.83 -18.66
CA LYS A 856 39.37 35.02 -17.21
C LYS A 856 39.34 33.69 -16.44
N ILE A 857 38.42 32.78 -16.78
CA ILE A 857 38.32 31.47 -16.11
C ILE A 857 39.55 30.59 -16.41
N ARG A 858 40.06 30.59 -17.65
CA ARG A 858 41.31 29.90 -18.01
C ARG A 858 42.50 30.46 -17.23
N ALA A 859 42.64 31.79 -17.18
CA ALA A 859 43.70 32.44 -16.42
C ALA A 859 43.64 32.14 -14.91
N GLU A 860 42.43 32.07 -14.33
CA GLU A 860 42.24 31.63 -12.95
C GLU A 860 42.69 30.18 -12.76
N HIS A 861 42.29 29.27 -13.65
CA HIS A 861 42.67 27.86 -13.58
C HIS A 861 44.19 27.68 -13.69
N ASP A 862 44.82 28.33 -14.65
CA ASP A 862 46.27 28.24 -14.87
C ASP A 862 47.05 28.81 -13.68
N LYS A 863 46.54 29.87 -13.02
CA LYS A 863 47.16 30.44 -11.82
C LYS A 863 47.21 29.47 -10.65
N ILE A 864 46.19 28.61 -10.50
CA ILE A 864 46.08 27.70 -9.35
C ILE A 864 46.65 26.31 -9.65
N PHE A 865 46.41 25.79 -10.85
CA PHE A 865 46.76 24.42 -11.23
C PHE A 865 47.97 24.31 -12.17
N GLY A 866 48.62 25.44 -12.51
CA GLY A 866 49.70 25.50 -13.48
C GLY A 866 49.19 25.41 -14.92
N THR A 867 50.06 25.63 -15.90
CA THR A 867 49.72 25.63 -17.33
C THR A 867 49.66 24.24 -17.96
N ASP A 868 50.26 23.23 -17.31
CA ASP A 868 50.17 21.84 -17.78
C ASP A 868 48.78 21.27 -17.49
N LEU A 869 48.14 20.69 -18.51
CA LEU A 869 46.81 20.09 -18.39
C LEU A 869 46.87 18.71 -17.72
N SER A 870 47.98 17.98 -17.89
CA SER A 870 48.13 16.61 -17.40
C SER A 870 48.32 16.54 -15.88
N ASP A 871 48.83 17.61 -15.27
CA ASP A 871 49.08 17.71 -13.84
C ASP A 871 47.83 18.06 -13.01
N ALA A 872 46.86 18.75 -13.60
CA ALA A 872 45.69 19.27 -12.86
C ALA A 872 44.85 18.16 -12.18
N PRO A 873 44.54 17.01 -12.81
CA PRO A 873 43.84 15.89 -12.15
C PRO A 873 44.64 15.33 -10.97
N ASN A 874 45.95 15.15 -11.14
CA ASN A 874 46.82 14.56 -10.13
C ASN A 874 46.97 15.50 -8.92
N LEU A 875 47.14 16.79 -9.18
CA LEU A 875 47.19 17.81 -8.14
C LEU A 875 45.86 17.87 -7.35
N LEU A 876 44.72 17.80 -8.04
CA LEU A 876 43.42 17.84 -7.40
C LEU A 876 43.09 16.56 -6.61
N ARG A 877 43.59 15.39 -7.02
CA ARG A 877 43.52 14.15 -6.21
C ARG A 877 44.28 14.28 -4.90
N GLN A 878 45.48 14.87 -4.94
CA GLN A 878 46.33 15.05 -3.77
C GLN A 878 45.82 16.17 -2.85
N ARG A 879 45.30 17.24 -3.44
CA ARG A 879 44.84 18.45 -2.74
C ARG A 879 43.43 18.90 -3.19
N PRO A 880 42.37 18.16 -2.79
CA PRO A 880 41.00 18.48 -3.17
C PRO A 880 40.54 19.89 -2.78
N GLU A 881 41.13 20.49 -1.75
CA GLU A 881 40.78 21.81 -1.25
C GLU A 881 41.08 22.95 -2.24
N LEU A 882 41.97 22.73 -3.22
CA LEU A 882 42.34 23.73 -4.24
C LEU A 882 41.14 24.18 -5.08
N ILE A 883 40.14 23.33 -5.27
CA ILE A 883 38.92 23.69 -6.03
C ILE A 883 38.14 24.86 -5.40
N ASN A 884 38.35 25.13 -4.11
CA ASN A 884 37.73 26.27 -3.42
C ASN A 884 38.46 27.59 -3.67
N GLN A 885 39.64 27.56 -4.30
CA GLN A 885 40.42 28.75 -4.68
C GLN A 885 40.08 29.26 -6.09
N LEU A 886 38.91 28.88 -6.62
CA LEU A 886 38.40 29.28 -7.93
C LEU A 886 37.15 30.19 -7.82
N PRO A 887 37.27 31.41 -7.24
CA PRO A 887 36.13 32.30 -7.03
C PRO A 887 35.45 32.78 -8.32
N TYR A 888 36.21 33.04 -9.39
CA TYR A 888 35.66 33.44 -10.70
C TYR A 888 34.92 32.28 -11.38
N THR A 889 35.46 31.06 -11.30
CA THR A 889 34.74 29.85 -11.75
C THR A 889 33.42 29.71 -11.01
N LEU A 890 33.40 29.87 -9.68
CA LEU A 890 32.16 29.84 -8.91
C LEU A 890 31.20 30.97 -9.32
N ALA A 891 31.72 32.17 -9.61
CA ALA A 891 30.94 33.30 -10.11
C ALA A 891 30.26 33.00 -11.46
N VAL A 892 30.97 32.36 -12.40
CA VAL A 892 30.43 31.87 -13.68
C VAL A 892 29.28 30.88 -13.45
N VAL A 893 29.46 29.93 -12.53
CA VAL A 893 28.41 28.94 -12.20
C VAL A 893 27.19 29.61 -11.59
N LYS A 894 27.37 30.53 -10.64
CA LYS A 894 26.27 31.27 -9.99
C LYS A 894 25.48 32.13 -10.96
N GLU A 895 26.16 32.81 -11.88
CA GLU A 895 25.52 33.63 -12.91
C GLU A 895 24.79 32.77 -13.95
N THR A 896 25.34 31.61 -14.29
CA THR A 896 24.67 30.63 -15.15
C THR A 896 23.36 30.15 -14.52
N LEU A 897 23.41 29.73 -13.24
CA LEU A 897 22.23 29.30 -12.49
C LEU A 897 21.19 30.40 -12.27
N ARG A 898 21.61 31.68 -12.31
CA ARG A 898 20.68 32.83 -12.29
C ARG A 898 19.91 32.94 -13.60
N LEU A 899 20.60 32.79 -14.74
CA LEU A 899 19.97 32.91 -16.06
C LEU A 899 19.15 31.66 -16.45
N PHE A 900 19.61 30.49 -16.04
CA PHE A 900 19.04 29.18 -16.36
C PHE A 900 18.88 28.32 -15.09
N PRO A 901 17.96 28.69 -14.18
CA PRO A 901 17.71 27.91 -12.97
C PRO A 901 17.00 26.59 -13.31
N PRO A 902 17.54 25.42 -12.90
CA PRO A 902 17.00 24.12 -13.28
C PRO A 902 15.71 23.71 -12.54
N ALA A 903 15.35 24.43 -11.46
CA ALA A 903 14.23 24.10 -10.59
C ALA A 903 13.44 25.35 -10.19
N ASN A 904 12.30 25.15 -9.52
CA ASN A 904 11.44 26.20 -8.96
C ASN A 904 10.93 25.79 -7.58
N GLY A 905 10.40 26.74 -6.81
CA GLY A 905 9.82 26.46 -5.49
C GLY A 905 8.30 26.27 -5.55
N LEU A 906 7.76 25.28 -4.84
CA LEU A 906 6.31 25.13 -4.64
C LEU A 906 6.01 24.93 -3.15
N ARG A 907 5.01 25.64 -2.63
CA ARG A 907 4.55 25.57 -1.23
C ARG A 907 3.04 25.51 -1.15
N ASP A 908 2.53 24.92 -0.08
CA ASP A 908 1.10 24.82 0.18
C ASP A 908 0.65 25.97 1.10
N GLY A 909 -0.34 26.74 0.63
CA GLY A 909 -0.87 27.87 1.37
C GLY A 909 -1.74 27.45 2.56
N ARG A 910 -1.76 28.28 3.62
CA ARG A 910 -2.47 27.99 4.88
C ARG A 910 -3.48 29.07 5.20
N SER A 911 -4.57 28.69 5.87
CA SER A 911 -5.66 29.60 6.27
C SER A 911 -5.21 30.73 7.21
N ASN A 912 -4.20 30.46 8.03
CA ASN A 912 -3.64 31.39 9.01
C ASN A 912 -2.39 32.15 8.49
N VAL A 913 -2.00 31.97 7.22
CA VAL A 913 -0.81 32.62 6.65
C VAL A 913 -1.19 33.52 5.49
N SER A 914 -0.69 34.74 5.51
CA SER A 914 -0.73 35.67 4.39
C SER A 914 0.67 36.23 4.16
N LEU A 915 1.09 36.34 2.90
CA LEU A 915 2.37 36.96 2.55
C LEU A 915 2.17 38.46 2.42
N ARG A 916 3.11 39.28 2.91
CA ARG A 916 2.99 40.74 2.86
C ARG A 916 4.14 41.32 2.07
N ASP A 917 3.82 42.00 0.98
CA ASP A 917 4.84 42.72 0.20
C ASP A 917 5.25 43.98 0.97
N HIS A 918 6.50 44.03 1.42
CA HIS A 918 7.00 45.16 2.20
C HIS A 918 7.19 46.44 1.38
N GLN A 919 7.27 46.37 0.05
CA GLN A 919 7.41 47.54 -0.82
C GLN A 919 6.05 48.19 -1.12
N THR A 920 5.03 47.37 -1.43
CA THR A 920 3.69 47.88 -1.79
C THR A 920 2.72 47.93 -0.61
N GLY A 921 3.02 47.23 0.49
CA GLY A 921 2.13 47.06 1.65
C GLY A 921 1.00 46.04 1.43
N THR A 922 0.90 45.44 0.25
CA THR A 922 -0.17 44.50 -0.13
C THR A 922 -0.05 43.18 0.63
N THR A 923 -1.16 42.68 1.17
CA THR A 923 -1.22 41.38 1.87
C THR A 923 -1.96 40.35 1.01
N TYR A 924 -1.31 39.20 0.76
CA TYR A 924 -1.79 38.11 -0.09
C TYR A 924 -2.22 36.89 0.75
N PRO A 925 -3.54 36.63 0.87
CA PRO A 925 -4.04 35.41 1.49
C PRO A 925 -3.56 34.14 0.78
N THR A 926 -3.00 33.19 1.51
CA THR A 926 -2.46 31.96 0.89
C THR A 926 -3.43 30.78 0.88
N ALA A 927 -4.50 30.84 1.67
CA ALA A 927 -5.43 29.75 1.89
C ALA A 927 -6.03 29.17 0.58
N GLY A 928 -5.78 27.88 0.32
CA GLY A 928 -6.34 27.18 -0.84
C GLY A 928 -5.60 27.43 -2.15
N PHE A 929 -4.41 28.03 -2.11
CA PHE A 929 -3.55 28.25 -3.27
C PHE A 929 -2.22 27.50 -3.11
N ALA A 930 -1.74 26.92 -4.20
CA ALA A 930 -0.35 26.50 -4.31
C ALA A 930 0.51 27.74 -4.58
N ILE A 931 1.47 28.03 -3.69
CA ILE A 931 2.38 29.15 -3.82
C ILE A 931 3.54 28.72 -4.70
N TRP A 932 3.58 29.24 -5.92
CA TRP A 932 4.60 28.90 -6.91
C TRP A 932 5.65 30.02 -6.98
N ILE A 933 6.85 29.71 -6.54
CA ILE A 933 8.01 30.61 -6.52
C ILE A 933 8.77 30.40 -7.81
N VAL A 934 8.65 31.37 -8.73
CA VAL A 934 9.20 31.26 -10.09
C VAL A 934 10.61 31.84 -10.10
N HIS A 935 11.62 30.97 -10.06
CA HIS A 935 13.02 31.37 -9.97
C HIS A 935 13.45 32.21 -11.17
N SER A 936 13.08 31.79 -12.39
CA SER A 936 13.38 32.53 -13.61
C SER A 936 12.81 33.96 -13.60
N ALA A 937 11.67 34.19 -12.94
CA ALA A 937 11.07 35.51 -12.83
C ALA A 937 11.82 36.38 -11.81
N ILE A 938 12.13 35.83 -10.63
CA ILE A 938 12.92 36.52 -9.59
C ILE A 938 14.31 36.88 -10.14
N HIS A 939 14.96 35.95 -10.84
CA HIS A 939 16.33 36.11 -11.33
C HIS A 939 16.46 37.00 -12.55
N ARG A 940 15.38 37.20 -13.30
CA ARG A 940 15.34 38.08 -14.49
C ARG A 940 14.52 39.35 -14.28
N SER A 941 14.09 39.63 -13.05
CA SER A 941 13.37 40.87 -12.72
C SER A 941 14.31 42.07 -12.75
N ALA A 942 13.99 43.06 -13.58
CA ALA A 942 14.70 44.33 -13.65
C ALA A 942 14.60 45.15 -12.35
N HIS A 943 13.59 44.87 -11.51
CA HIS A 943 13.44 45.48 -10.18
C HIS A 943 14.46 44.96 -9.17
N THR A 944 14.97 43.74 -9.39
CA THR A 944 15.87 43.06 -8.45
C THR A 944 17.31 43.03 -8.97
N TRP A 945 17.51 42.88 -10.28
CA TRP A 945 18.83 42.72 -10.88
C TRP A 945 19.10 43.81 -11.93
N PRO A 946 20.20 44.59 -11.82
CA PRO A 946 20.65 45.44 -12.91
C PRO A 946 21.04 44.59 -14.13
N ASP A 947 20.63 44.98 -15.33
CA ASP A 947 20.89 44.24 -16.58
C ASP A 947 20.53 42.73 -16.46
N PRO A 948 19.27 42.39 -16.13
CA PRO A 948 18.89 41.06 -15.68
C PRO A 948 19.08 39.95 -16.73
N HIS A 949 19.15 40.29 -18.02
CA HIS A 949 19.32 39.33 -19.10
C HIS A 949 20.78 39.13 -19.53
N VAL A 950 21.70 39.98 -19.08
CA VAL A 950 23.12 39.94 -19.47
C VAL A 950 23.91 39.03 -18.53
N PHE A 951 24.76 38.18 -19.10
CA PHE A 951 25.68 37.32 -18.37
C PHE A 951 26.87 38.12 -17.81
N ILE A 952 26.88 38.38 -16.50
CA ILE A 952 27.96 39.14 -15.84
C ILE A 952 28.43 38.37 -14.58
N PRO A 953 29.43 37.49 -14.71
CA PRO A 953 30.01 36.79 -13.56
C PRO A 953 30.60 37.72 -12.50
N ASP A 954 31.15 38.87 -12.91
CA ASP A 954 31.78 39.82 -11.99
C ASP A 954 30.82 40.35 -10.89
N ARG A 955 29.49 40.22 -11.05
CA ARG A 955 28.48 40.51 -10.00
C ARG A 955 28.76 39.77 -8.69
N TRP A 956 29.36 38.59 -8.74
CA TRP A 956 29.60 37.76 -7.55
C TRP A 956 30.91 38.07 -6.84
N LEU A 957 31.68 39.04 -7.34
CA LEU A 957 33.01 39.41 -6.86
C LEU A 957 33.07 40.85 -6.34
N VAL A 958 31.99 41.62 -6.47
CA VAL A 958 31.89 42.97 -5.93
C VAL A 958 31.48 42.93 -4.46
N GLU A 959 31.90 43.95 -3.71
CA GLU A 959 31.58 44.08 -2.28
C GLU A 959 30.14 44.56 -2.03
N PRO A 960 29.57 44.29 -0.83
CA PRO A 960 28.26 44.81 -0.42
C PRO A 960 28.18 46.33 -0.59
N GLY A 961 27.12 46.80 -1.26
CA GLY A 961 26.89 48.22 -1.56
C GLY A 961 27.25 48.64 -3.00
N HIS A 962 27.98 47.81 -3.75
CA HIS A 962 28.16 48.02 -5.19
C HIS A 962 26.83 47.82 -5.94
N PRO A 963 26.49 48.58 -6.99
CA PRO A 963 25.22 48.44 -7.72
C PRO A 963 24.96 47.04 -8.27
N LEU A 964 26.01 46.34 -8.67
CA LEU A 964 25.95 44.95 -9.17
C LEU A 964 25.85 43.88 -8.07
N TYR A 965 25.93 44.27 -6.78
CA TYR A 965 25.92 43.32 -5.67
C TYR A 965 24.58 42.58 -5.59
N PRO A 966 24.57 41.24 -5.54
CA PRO A 966 23.34 40.44 -5.50
C PRO A 966 22.47 40.78 -4.29
N PRO A 967 21.17 41.08 -4.48
CA PRO A 967 20.28 41.34 -3.35
C PRO A 967 20.13 40.12 -2.43
N PRO A 968 20.04 40.31 -1.10
CA PRO A 968 19.83 39.22 -0.16
C PRO A 968 18.57 38.40 -0.50
N GLY A 969 18.69 37.07 -0.48
CA GLY A 969 17.58 36.16 -0.76
C GLY A 969 17.12 36.11 -2.22
N ALA A 970 17.70 36.88 -3.15
CA ALA A 970 17.31 36.88 -4.56
C ALA A 970 17.91 35.72 -5.37
N TRP A 971 19.13 35.28 -5.06
CA TRP A 971 19.72 34.10 -5.69
C TRP A 971 19.20 32.82 -5.01
N ARG A 972 18.41 32.04 -5.75
CA ARG A 972 17.61 30.91 -5.22
C ARG A 972 17.60 29.62 -6.07
N PRO A 973 18.60 29.29 -6.92
CA PRO A 973 18.53 28.07 -7.74
C PRO A 973 18.48 26.77 -6.91
N PHE A 974 18.90 26.81 -5.64
CA PHE A 974 18.82 25.70 -4.68
C PHE A 974 17.72 25.86 -3.62
N GLU A 975 16.86 26.88 -3.78
CA GLU A 975 15.95 27.40 -2.74
C GLU A 975 16.63 27.81 -1.41
N HIS A 976 15.82 28.31 -0.48
CA HIS A 976 16.23 28.70 0.87
C HIS A 976 15.29 28.09 1.91
N GLY A 977 15.74 28.06 3.17
CA GLY A 977 14.97 27.57 4.32
C GLY A 977 15.20 26.10 4.60
N SER A 978 14.32 25.50 5.41
CA SER A 978 14.48 24.11 5.87
C SER A 978 14.47 23.09 4.72
N ARG A 979 13.86 23.46 3.59
CA ARG A 979 13.66 22.65 2.37
C ARG A 979 14.63 22.98 1.22
N ASP A 980 15.76 23.62 1.51
CA ASP A 980 16.81 23.87 0.53
C ASP A 980 17.41 22.57 -0.05
N CYS A 981 18.13 22.66 -1.16
CA CYS A 981 18.71 21.51 -1.84
C CYS A 981 19.82 20.86 -0.99
N ILE A 982 19.63 19.61 -0.58
CA ILE A 982 20.64 18.85 0.17
C ILE A 982 21.92 18.61 -0.63
N GLY A 983 21.81 18.53 -1.97
CA GLY A 983 22.91 18.23 -2.88
C GLY A 983 23.68 19.46 -3.37
N GLN A 984 23.37 20.67 -2.89
CA GLN A 984 23.96 21.91 -3.40
C GLN A 984 25.49 21.89 -3.42
N THR A 985 26.12 21.47 -2.32
CA THR A 985 27.58 21.43 -2.20
C THR A 985 28.20 20.47 -3.21
N LEU A 986 27.56 19.30 -3.42
CA LEU A 986 28.01 18.30 -4.38
C LEU A 986 27.89 18.81 -5.82
N ALA A 987 26.74 19.38 -6.18
CA ALA A 987 26.51 19.91 -7.53
C ALA A 987 27.51 21.03 -7.87
N LEU A 988 27.70 22.00 -6.97
CA LEU A 988 28.67 23.09 -7.19
C LEU A 988 30.11 22.59 -7.25
N LEU A 989 30.46 21.52 -6.54
CA LEU A 989 31.77 20.90 -6.65
C LEU A 989 31.93 20.24 -8.03
N ASP A 990 30.98 19.40 -8.43
CA ASP A 990 30.99 18.68 -9.70
C ASP A 990 31.11 19.62 -10.91
N ILE A 991 30.29 20.68 -10.95
CA ILE A 991 30.34 21.67 -12.02
C ILE A 991 31.72 22.35 -12.08
N ARG A 992 32.31 22.74 -10.93
CA ARG A 992 33.64 23.38 -10.90
C ARG A 992 34.74 22.45 -11.39
N VAL A 993 34.73 21.18 -10.96
CA VAL A 993 35.70 20.18 -11.41
C VAL A 993 35.54 19.93 -12.91
N THR A 994 34.30 19.81 -13.39
CA THR A 994 34.01 19.63 -14.82
C THR A 994 34.53 20.81 -15.64
N LEU A 995 34.28 22.05 -15.21
CA LEU A 995 34.76 23.25 -15.91
C LEU A 995 36.29 23.31 -15.90
N LEU A 996 36.95 23.06 -14.76
CA LEU A 996 38.42 23.00 -14.66
C LEU A 996 39.03 22.04 -15.69
N MET A 997 38.40 20.87 -15.85
CA MET A 997 38.90 19.81 -16.73
C MET A 997 38.56 20.01 -18.21
N THR A 998 37.55 20.82 -18.53
CA THR A 998 37.06 20.94 -19.92
C THR A 998 37.44 22.25 -20.58
N VAL A 999 37.27 23.39 -19.89
CA VAL A 999 37.38 24.71 -20.55
C VAL A 999 38.82 25.06 -20.91
N ARG A 1000 39.82 24.46 -20.27
CA ARG A 1000 41.24 24.70 -20.56
C ARG A 1000 41.67 24.04 -21.88
N GLU A 1001 41.17 22.83 -22.15
CA GLU A 1001 41.54 22.01 -23.30
C GLU A 1001 40.66 22.29 -24.53
N PHE A 1002 39.37 22.60 -24.34
CA PHE A 1002 38.40 22.68 -25.42
C PHE A 1002 37.77 24.06 -25.61
N ASP A 1003 37.49 24.39 -26.87
CA ASP A 1003 36.57 25.44 -27.29
C ASP A 1003 35.26 24.80 -27.77
N PHE A 1004 34.13 25.23 -27.19
CA PHE A 1004 32.79 24.78 -27.56
C PHE A 1004 32.14 25.80 -28.50
N LYS A 1005 31.35 25.33 -29.47
CA LYS A 1005 30.57 26.20 -30.35
C LYS A 1005 29.21 25.59 -30.66
N ASP A 1006 28.14 26.32 -30.39
CA ASP A 1006 26.80 25.89 -30.79
C ASP A 1006 26.66 25.83 -32.32
N GLN A 1007 25.82 24.92 -32.80
CA GLN A 1007 25.58 24.68 -34.22
C GLN A 1007 24.09 24.84 -34.57
N TYR A 1008 23.34 25.66 -33.82
CA TYR A 1008 21.90 25.85 -34.07
C TYR A 1008 21.61 26.33 -35.48
N ALA A 1009 22.46 27.20 -36.05
CA ALA A 1009 22.30 27.64 -37.44
C ALA A 1009 22.34 26.48 -38.45
N LYS A 1010 23.26 25.53 -38.28
CA LYS A 1010 23.33 24.33 -39.13
C LYS A 1010 22.20 23.35 -38.82
N TRP A 1011 21.82 23.24 -37.55
CA TRP A 1011 20.71 22.39 -37.13
C TRP A 1011 19.40 22.84 -37.77
N ASP A 1012 19.10 24.14 -37.71
CA ASP A 1012 17.88 24.73 -38.25
C ASP A 1012 17.83 24.65 -39.79
N GLN A 1013 18.99 24.67 -40.48
CA GLN A 1013 19.08 24.38 -41.90
C GLN A 1013 18.74 22.92 -42.25
N ARG A 1014 19.16 21.97 -41.42
CA ARG A 1014 18.89 20.52 -41.62
C ARG A 1014 17.48 20.11 -41.18
N HIS A 1015 16.92 20.81 -40.20
CA HIS A 1015 15.62 20.51 -39.59
C HIS A 1015 14.75 21.79 -39.54
N PRO A 1016 14.25 22.26 -40.70
CA PRO A 1016 13.46 23.49 -40.76
C PRO A 1016 12.17 23.33 -39.95
N ALA A 1017 12.03 24.14 -38.89
CA ALA A 1017 10.87 24.18 -38.02
C ALA A 1017 10.09 25.48 -38.20
N HIS A 1018 8.76 25.41 -38.14
CA HIS A 1018 7.86 26.57 -38.28
C HIS A 1018 7.41 27.04 -36.90
N GLY A 1019 7.70 28.30 -36.54
CA GLY A 1019 7.27 28.90 -35.27
C GLY A 1019 8.38 29.70 -34.57
N LEU A 1020 8.08 30.17 -33.36
CA LEU A 1020 9.06 30.86 -32.51
C LEU A 1020 10.09 29.86 -31.98
N ASN A 1021 11.36 30.25 -32.00
CA ASN A 1021 12.49 29.40 -31.62
C ASN A 1021 13.45 30.08 -30.62
N THR A 1022 13.06 31.21 -30.02
CA THR A 1022 13.88 31.92 -29.03
C THR A 1022 13.04 32.40 -27.85
N ILE A 1023 13.65 32.46 -26.66
CA ILE A 1023 13.07 33.10 -25.46
C ILE A 1023 14.15 33.98 -24.84
N PHE A 1024 13.80 35.22 -24.48
CA PHE A 1024 14.76 36.25 -24.03
C PHE A 1024 15.97 36.43 -24.99
N GLY A 1025 15.75 36.22 -26.29
CA GLY A 1025 16.81 36.29 -27.31
C GLY A 1025 17.71 35.05 -27.41
N GLU A 1026 17.48 34.02 -26.59
CA GLU A 1026 18.30 32.80 -26.57
C GLU A 1026 17.69 31.69 -27.41
N ARG A 1027 18.48 31.11 -28.32
CA ARG A 1027 18.12 29.93 -29.13
C ARG A 1027 18.17 28.64 -28.32
N ALA A 1028 19.08 28.57 -27.33
CA ALA A 1028 19.21 27.48 -26.37
C ALA A 1028 18.28 27.64 -25.15
N TYR A 1029 17.02 28.06 -25.36
CA TYR A 1029 16.07 28.22 -24.26
C TYR A 1029 15.80 26.86 -23.56
N MET A 1030 15.48 26.89 -22.26
CA MET A 1030 15.08 25.71 -21.50
C MET A 1030 13.72 25.17 -21.99
N ILE A 1031 13.68 23.87 -22.28
CA ILE A 1031 12.46 23.18 -22.67
C ILE A 1031 11.83 22.42 -21.49
N GLN A 1032 10.56 22.07 -21.60
CA GLN A 1032 9.84 21.25 -20.61
C GLN A 1032 10.27 19.77 -20.69
N ALA A 1033 11.56 19.51 -20.49
CA ALA A 1033 12.17 18.19 -20.43
C ALA A 1033 13.13 18.13 -19.24
N GLY A 1034 12.81 17.28 -18.27
CA GLY A 1034 13.58 17.13 -17.03
C GLY A 1034 13.70 18.47 -16.28
N SER A 1035 14.93 18.87 -16.00
CA SER A 1035 15.32 20.04 -15.21
C SER A 1035 15.55 21.28 -16.09
N GLY A 1036 14.84 21.40 -17.21
CA GLY A 1036 15.00 22.52 -18.15
C GLY A 1036 16.13 22.33 -19.15
N ARG A 1037 16.17 21.19 -19.84
CA ARG A 1037 17.22 20.92 -20.84
C ARG A 1037 17.24 21.98 -21.96
N PRO A 1038 18.38 22.22 -22.62
CA PRO A 1038 18.43 23.12 -23.77
C PRO A 1038 17.61 22.61 -24.95
N ALA A 1039 16.96 23.52 -25.66
CA ALA A 1039 16.21 23.22 -26.88
C ALA A 1039 17.03 22.34 -27.87
N GLN A 1040 16.42 21.26 -28.35
CA GLN A 1040 17.02 20.28 -29.26
C GLN A 1040 18.34 19.65 -28.76
N GLY A 1041 18.59 19.61 -27.44
CA GLY A 1041 19.73 18.91 -26.86
C GLY A 1041 21.08 19.61 -27.05
N LEU A 1042 21.06 20.92 -27.36
CA LEU A 1042 22.24 21.77 -27.61
C LEU A 1042 23.19 21.18 -28.67
N PRO A 1043 22.83 21.27 -29.97
CA PRO A 1043 23.72 20.87 -31.06
C PRO A 1043 25.03 21.66 -30.99
N CYS A 1044 26.15 20.96 -30.87
CA CYS A 1044 27.44 21.54 -30.53
C CYS A 1044 28.55 20.89 -31.37
N GLN A 1045 29.61 21.67 -31.60
CA GLN A 1045 30.90 21.19 -32.08
C GLN A 1045 31.97 21.57 -31.04
N VAL A 1046 32.92 20.68 -30.81
CA VAL A 1046 34.06 20.90 -29.91
C VAL A 1046 35.35 20.88 -30.71
N SER A 1047 36.31 21.75 -30.35
CA SER A 1047 37.66 21.78 -30.94
C SER A 1047 38.71 21.98 -29.86
N PHE A 1048 39.93 21.53 -30.11
CA PHE A 1048 41.05 21.84 -29.23
C PHE A 1048 41.33 23.34 -29.19
N ASN A 1049 41.60 23.86 -28.01
CA ASN A 1049 42.02 25.25 -27.81
C ASN A 1049 43.30 25.52 -28.63
N ARG A 1050 43.34 26.65 -29.36
CA ARG A 1050 44.42 27.00 -30.30
C ARG A 1050 45.83 27.08 -29.68
N GLY A 1051 45.95 27.11 -28.34
CA GLY A 1051 47.21 27.02 -27.60
C GLY A 1051 47.70 25.59 -27.28
N PHE A 1052 46.96 24.55 -27.68
CA PHE A 1052 47.24 23.15 -27.37
C PHE A 1052 47.79 22.40 -28.60
N GLN A 1053 49.00 21.83 -28.49
CA GLN A 1053 49.54 20.85 -29.45
C GLN A 1053 49.37 19.45 -28.87
N PRO A 1054 48.61 18.54 -29.51
CA PRO A 1054 48.54 17.15 -29.05
C PRO A 1054 49.88 16.45 -29.30
N GLU A 1055 50.47 15.84 -28.26
CA GLU A 1055 51.63 14.98 -28.43
C GLU A 1055 51.29 13.81 -29.37
N THR A 1056 52.01 13.73 -30.49
CA THR A 1056 51.92 12.61 -31.42
C THR A 1056 52.89 11.52 -30.96
N GLY A 1057 52.33 10.41 -30.45
CA GLY A 1057 52.92 9.07 -30.58
C GLY A 1057 54.03 8.66 -29.60
N LYS A 1058 53.66 7.86 -28.59
CA LYS A 1058 54.39 6.62 -28.26
C LYS A 1058 53.36 5.49 -28.16
N GLY A 1059 53.44 4.55 -29.11
CA GLY A 1059 52.60 3.37 -29.12
C GLY A 1059 52.82 2.52 -27.87
N MET A 1060 51.73 2.14 -27.22
CA MET A 1060 51.65 0.89 -26.48
C MET A 1060 50.60 0.04 -27.17
N GLU A 1061 51.07 -1.06 -27.76
CA GLU A 1061 50.25 -2.19 -28.18
C GLU A 1061 49.43 -2.67 -26.97
N HIS A 1062 48.11 -2.56 -27.05
CA HIS A 1062 47.22 -3.35 -26.20
C HIS A 1062 46.99 -4.69 -26.88
N GLN A 1063 47.56 -5.75 -26.29
CA GLN A 1063 47.14 -7.13 -26.50
C GLN A 1063 45.67 -7.29 -26.06
N PRO A 1064 44.85 -8.09 -26.76
CA PRO A 1064 43.44 -8.25 -26.45
C PRO A 1064 43.20 -9.35 -25.40
N GLU A 1065 42.49 -9.01 -24.32
CA GLU A 1065 41.58 -9.90 -23.58
C GLU A 1065 40.30 -9.16 -23.18
#